data_AF-A0A8J2W3U0-F1
#
_entry.id   AF-A0A8J2W3U0-F1
#
_cell.length_a   1.000
_cell.length_b   1.000
_cell.length_c   1.000
_cell.angle_alpha   90.00
_cell.angle_beta   90.00
_cell.angle_gamma   90.00
#
_symmetry.space_group_name_H-M   'P 1'
#
loop_
_entity.id
_entity.type
_entity.pdbx_description
1 polymer ?
#
loop_
_entity_poly.entity_id
_entity_poly.type
_entity_poly.pdbx_seq_one_letter_code
_entity_poly.pdbx_strand_id
1 'polypeptide(L)'
;MCNSKSVVAIQNDISDPFEIRSGVRQGDALSTVVFNLTLEAAIRNVGVKGLLDYNTSQLAAYADDIVITSRSQSSMIRHTTTLQMEAATYGLMVNASKTKYLHSTRNPRPLQDVTIGDDTIEGVSSFKYLGSILSSRNKVGDEVNARIMAGSRCFYSLSKLFRSKYLSAKSKLSIYKTIIRPVTTYGCEAWSLTALETQKLAVFERKVLRKVFGPVKDADGDYRIRMNHELEALMNRETIVRFIKSQRLRWAGHVERMGKNRAPKIMTDWKPQQRRPRGRPRKRCAQINSNLADFVPVSTMDVEAVVGRTASLPCDIEPDSNEDRVYMVLWFRHAGGKPLYSFDVRGRSFNKALHWSDPLAFGRRAYFVTMSRPSSLTVDAVQLDDEGIYRCRVDFKNSPTRNFQIRLNVVVPPHQLLLYDEAGRDVAGVVGPLEEGGNFTLLCELRGGRPKPTLSWLINNTPLEEHTILKNDGKIIISKISVSGAERSWLNTTVKCQATNTPLLSPQERTARVEMNLKPTSVSIVDKPGQLSADSEVTLVCVTHGSRPPAQISWYRENRRYTRGKHSEYINETSSISKLTMLPQPEDDGATIRCRADNPILRVALEDSVKMSVVYKPVLTMSLGSTLNPNDIKEGDDVYFECNIKANPKEHRISWYHNEEQVTQNMSSGVFISTKSLVLQRVSRRDGGLYSCRAANQLGETSSQSVYLRVQYAPTCAQTSPLVLGARLDSSLKVRCSVSADPADVAFYWQFNNSGESFQVSPARYVSTGGTASELRYRAASERDYGALLCRATNAVGRQKKPCVFQIVPAARPSPPRNCTAKRSDINMETFLTVRCIAGYDGGLSQYFTLEAVGETGRILANNTADTTDLVVWLNVSWSELESLSVNEVLSVSARNSKGVSEPVLIRDLVYKDAAKHTEDTTRVSSKFPTTAAIAGVVAVVTIVVITTVLLLKKRNEASSSSKRPSQSVVQVDANGRRYLIAYPAQDKLETKPDILNPKADSEPPRVVLESSDNKTYSIKEAGQHKSSYQPPSIEEDMVKIDFSHFY
;
A
#
# COMPACT_ATOMS: atom_id res chain seq x y z
N MET A 1 -100.96 -6.47 -3.38
CA MET A 1 -101.28 -6.18 -1.97
C MET A 1 -101.88 -4.79 -1.90
N CYS A 2 -103.21 -4.69 -1.99
CA CYS A 2 -103.95 -3.46 -1.67
C CYS A 2 -104.85 -3.76 -0.46
N ASN A 3 -105.30 -2.72 0.24
CA ASN A 3 -106.14 -2.81 1.45
C ASN A 3 -105.44 -3.43 2.67
N SER A 4 -104.10 -3.48 2.68
CA SER A 4 -103.31 -3.78 3.87
C SER A 4 -103.07 -2.52 4.70
N LYS A 5 -103.38 -2.56 6.00
CA LYS A 5 -102.98 -1.51 6.94
C LYS A 5 -101.49 -1.63 7.26
N SER A 6 -100.81 -0.49 7.36
CA SER A 6 -99.38 -0.36 7.56
C SER A 6 -99.06 0.93 8.31
N VAL A 7 -97.81 1.01 8.75
CA VAL A 7 -97.30 1.84 9.83
C VAL A 7 -95.77 1.70 9.81
N VAL A 8 -95.02 2.63 10.43
CA VAL A 8 -93.56 2.82 10.17
C VAL A 8 -92.69 2.88 11.45
N ALA A 9 -92.34 1.75 12.07
CA ALA A 9 -91.53 1.72 13.30
C ALA A 9 -90.21 2.51 13.20
N ILE A 10 -89.93 3.37 14.20
CA ILE A 10 -88.65 4.10 14.31
C ILE A 10 -88.12 3.90 15.74
N GLN A 11 -86.96 3.23 15.85
CA GLN A 11 -86.49 2.66 17.12
C GLN A 11 -87.58 1.76 17.74
N ASN A 12 -87.93 1.94 19.02
CA ASN A 12 -89.01 1.23 19.69
C ASN A 12 -90.35 1.99 19.66
N ASP A 13 -90.40 3.20 19.09
CA ASP A 13 -91.58 4.07 19.13
C ASP A 13 -92.38 3.92 17.83
N ILE A 14 -93.71 3.82 18.02
CA ILE A 14 -94.54 2.94 17.18
C ILE A 14 -96.02 3.50 17.27
N SER A 15 -96.74 3.93 16.18
CA SER A 15 -98.04 4.72 16.15
C SER A 15 -99.30 4.27 15.29
N ASP A 16 -100.08 5.18 14.70
CA ASP A 16 -101.43 4.90 14.16
C ASP A 16 -101.49 4.27 12.74
N PRO A 17 -102.27 3.18 12.51
CA PRO A 17 -102.42 2.50 11.21
C PRO A 17 -103.02 3.32 10.06
N PHE A 18 -102.30 3.39 8.93
CA PHE A 18 -102.79 3.91 7.64
C PHE A 18 -102.91 2.81 6.57
N GLU A 19 -103.75 3.00 5.56
CA GLU A 19 -104.01 2.01 4.52
C GLU A 19 -103.12 2.18 3.29
N ILE A 20 -102.44 1.12 2.86
CA ILE A 20 -101.76 1.08 1.56
C ILE A 20 -102.80 0.72 0.49
N ARG A 21 -103.15 1.71 -0.34
CA ARG A 21 -104.15 1.59 -1.40
C ARG A 21 -103.56 1.32 -2.80
N SER A 22 -102.25 1.51 -2.98
CA SER A 22 -101.52 1.19 -4.22
C SER A 22 -100.01 1.04 -3.98
N GLY A 23 -99.33 0.19 -4.74
CA GLY A 23 -97.86 0.10 -4.79
C GLY A 23 -97.28 -1.32 -4.69
N VAL A 24 -95.97 -1.42 -4.91
CA VAL A 24 -95.14 -2.62 -4.68
C VAL A 24 -94.07 -2.32 -3.63
N ARG A 25 -93.68 -3.32 -2.84
CA ARG A 25 -92.83 -3.13 -1.65
C ARG A 25 -91.37 -2.87 -2.04
N GLN A 26 -90.84 -1.69 -1.73
CA GLN A 26 -89.47 -1.34 -2.04
C GLN A 26 -88.48 -2.25 -1.28
N GLY A 27 -87.52 -2.83 -2.01
CA GLY A 27 -86.52 -3.76 -1.45
C GLY A 27 -86.92 -5.24 -1.49
N ASP A 28 -88.18 -5.57 -1.83
CA ASP A 28 -88.62 -6.95 -2.08
C ASP A 28 -88.09 -7.45 -3.44
N ALA A 29 -87.61 -8.69 -3.49
CA ALA A 29 -87.10 -9.32 -4.71
C ALA A 29 -88.16 -9.41 -5.80
N LEU A 30 -89.41 -9.76 -5.45
CA LEU A 30 -90.51 -9.92 -6.40
C LEU A 30 -90.98 -8.60 -7.00
N SER A 31 -90.85 -7.48 -6.28
CA SER A 31 -91.23 -6.15 -6.78
C SER A 31 -90.53 -5.78 -8.09
N THR A 32 -89.27 -6.21 -8.28
CA THR A 32 -88.54 -5.96 -9.53
C THR A 32 -89.11 -6.76 -10.71
N VAL A 33 -89.55 -8.00 -10.48
CA VAL A 33 -90.17 -8.85 -11.50
C VAL A 33 -91.56 -8.33 -11.86
N VAL A 34 -92.38 -8.00 -10.86
CA VAL A 34 -93.72 -7.44 -11.06
C VAL A 34 -93.67 -6.11 -11.82
N PHE A 35 -92.75 -5.21 -11.46
CA PHE A 35 -92.53 -3.94 -12.17
C PHE A 35 -92.12 -4.16 -13.64
N ASN A 36 -91.18 -5.08 -13.91
CA ASN A 36 -90.78 -5.39 -15.29
C ASN A 36 -91.94 -5.99 -16.11
N LEU A 37 -92.81 -6.80 -15.49
CA LEU A 37 -93.96 -7.40 -16.15
C LEU A 37 -95.07 -6.37 -16.47
N THR A 38 -95.41 -5.46 -15.55
CA THR A 38 -96.39 -4.40 -15.82
C THR A 38 -95.86 -3.39 -16.83
N LEU A 39 -94.57 -3.07 -16.78
CA LEU A 39 -93.92 -2.20 -17.75
C LEU A 39 -93.84 -2.83 -19.16
N GLU A 40 -93.48 -4.11 -19.28
CA GLU A 40 -93.51 -4.85 -20.55
C GLU A 40 -94.93 -4.93 -21.14
N ALA A 41 -95.96 -5.10 -20.31
CA ALA A 41 -97.35 -5.06 -20.74
C ALA A 41 -97.74 -3.69 -21.33
N ALA A 42 -97.49 -2.60 -20.59
CA ALA A 42 -97.72 -1.24 -21.07
C ALA A 42 -96.97 -0.95 -22.38
N ILE A 43 -95.69 -1.33 -22.48
CA ILE A 43 -94.86 -1.16 -23.67
C ILE A 43 -95.42 -1.89 -24.90
N ARG A 44 -95.94 -3.12 -24.72
CA ARG A 44 -96.55 -3.90 -25.81
C ARG A 44 -97.80 -3.22 -26.36
N ASN A 45 -98.62 -2.62 -25.50
CA ASN A 45 -99.86 -1.94 -25.91
C ASN A 45 -99.59 -0.67 -26.75
N VAL A 46 -98.46 0.03 -26.56
CA VAL A 46 -98.05 1.18 -27.41
C VAL A 46 -97.85 0.76 -28.89
N GLY A 47 -97.74 -0.54 -29.19
CA GLY A 47 -97.78 -1.07 -30.55
C GLY A 47 -96.52 -0.83 -31.40
N VAL A 48 -95.46 -0.27 -30.81
CA VAL A 48 -94.23 0.16 -31.52
C VAL A 48 -93.31 -1.03 -31.82
N LYS A 49 -93.68 -1.86 -32.81
CA LYS A 49 -92.86 -2.97 -33.32
C LYS A 49 -91.72 -2.45 -34.22
N GLY A 50 -90.58 -2.14 -33.61
CA GLY A 50 -89.44 -1.52 -34.30
C GLY A 50 -88.62 -2.47 -35.19
N LEU A 51 -88.76 -2.33 -36.52
CA LEU A 51 -87.71 -2.67 -37.48
C LEU A 51 -86.93 -1.41 -37.91
N LEU A 52 -85.84 -1.56 -38.66
CA LEU A 52 -84.94 -0.47 -39.07
C LEU A 52 -85.14 -0.05 -40.54
N ASP A 53 -86.30 0.53 -40.84
CA ASP A 53 -86.63 0.96 -42.22
C ASP A 53 -87.37 2.31 -42.30
N TYR A 54 -87.99 2.64 -43.44
CA TYR A 54 -88.34 4.01 -43.85
C TYR A 54 -89.30 4.79 -42.93
N ASN A 55 -90.22 4.14 -42.21
CA ASN A 55 -91.29 4.82 -41.44
C ASN A 55 -91.44 4.34 -39.98
N THR A 56 -90.34 3.94 -39.33
CA THR A 56 -90.38 3.32 -38.01
C THR A 56 -90.08 4.29 -36.87
N SER A 57 -91.04 4.50 -35.96
CA SER A 57 -90.74 4.76 -34.55
C SER A 57 -90.18 3.49 -33.90
N GLN A 58 -89.36 3.63 -32.86
CA GLN A 58 -88.83 2.51 -32.09
C GLN A 58 -88.84 2.86 -30.60
N LEU A 59 -89.29 1.93 -29.76
CA LEU A 59 -89.21 2.01 -28.30
C LEU A 59 -88.16 0.99 -27.83
N ALA A 60 -87.22 1.45 -27.00
CA ALA A 60 -86.28 0.61 -26.29
C ALA A 60 -86.37 0.90 -24.80
N ALA A 61 -86.47 -0.13 -23.97
CA ALA A 61 -86.51 -0.01 -22.51
C ALA A 61 -85.37 -0.82 -21.88
N TYR A 62 -84.86 -0.35 -20.74
CA TYR A 62 -83.86 -1.03 -19.94
C TYR A 62 -84.14 -0.75 -18.47
N ALA A 63 -84.65 -1.74 -17.73
CA ALA A 63 -85.27 -1.53 -16.43
C ALA A 63 -86.31 -0.38 -16.51
N ASP A 64 -86.19 0.66 -15.69
CA ASP A 64 -87.04 1.86 -15.67
C ASP A 64 -86.72 2.90 -16.78
N ASP A 65 -85.59 2.75 -17.49
CA ASP A 65 -85.05 3.74 -18.44
C ASP A 65 -85.57 3.52 -19.87
N ILE A 66 -86.65 4.22 -20.26
CA ILE A 66 -87.33 4.09 -21.57
C ILE A 66 -86.89 5.18 -22.57
N VAL A 67 -86.61 4.78 -23.82
CA VAL A 67 -86.30 5.69 -24.94
C VAL A 67 -87.23 5.41 -26.12
N ILE A 68 -88.03 6.42 -26.49
CA ILE A 68 -88.77 6.48 -27.75
C ILE A 68 -87.94 7.26 -28.77
N THR A 69 -87.74 6.68 -29.95
CA THR A 69 -87.17 7.34 -31.13
C THR A 69 -88.18 7.37 -32.26
N SER A 70 -88.17 8.43 -33.06
CA SER A 70 -89.02 8.56 -34.25
C SER A 70 -88.41 9.53 -35.26
N ARG A 71 -89.02 9.64 -36.45
CA ARG A 71 -88.57 10.54 -37.53
C ARG A 71 -89.27 11.91 -37.53
N SER A 72 -90.30 12.12 -36.72
CA SER A 72 -91.01 13.41 -36.60
C SER A 72 -91.52 13.68 -35.19
N GLN A 73 -91.48 14.95 -34.79
CA GLN A 73 -91.88 15.41 -33.45
C GLN A 73 -93.33 15.01 -33.11
N SER A 74 -94.26 15.13 -34.06
CA SER A 74 -95.65 14.69 -33.90
C SER A 74 -95.78 13.18 -33.65
N SER A 75 -94.92 12.36 -34.26
CA SER A 75 -94.88 10.90 -33.98
C SER A 75 -94.34 10.63 -32.59
N MET A 76 -93.27 11.33 -32.18
CA MET A 76 -92.71 11.23 -30.82
C MET A 76 -93.79 11.56 -29.78
N ILE A 77 -94.46 12.71 -29.91
CA ILE A 77 -95.53 13.15 -29.01
C ILE A 77 -96.59 12.07 -28.87
N ARG A 78 -97.18 11.63 -30.00
CA ARG A 78 -98.23 10.59 -30.01
C ARG A 78 -97.80 9.32 -29.28
N HIS A 79 -96.61 8.79 -29.54
CA HIS A 79 -96.16 7.56 -28.89
C HIS A 79 -95.87 7.74 -27.39
N THR A 80 -95.39 8.92 -26.96
CA THR A 80 -95.24 9.23 -25.53
C THR A 80 -96.61 9.40 -24.85
N THR A 81 -97.59 10.06 -25.48
CA THR A 81 -98.97 10.14 -24.95
C THR A 81 -99.59 8.75 -24.82
N THR A 82 -99.45 7.88 -25.82
CA THR A 82 -99.92 6.50 -25.73
C THR A 82 -99.24 5.74 -24.58
N LEU A 83 -97.92 5.84 -24.45
CA LEU A 83 -97.19 5.22 -23.33
C LEU A 83 -97.67 5.75 -21.96
N GLN A 84 -97.95 7.05 -21.85
CA GLN A 84 -98.43 7.68 -20.61
C GLN A 84 -99.85 7.21 -20.24
N MET A 85 -100.76 7.08 -21.22
CA MET A 85 -102.09 6.52 -20.99
C MET A 85 -102.04 5.04 -20.61
N GLU A 86 -101.29 4.22 -21.35
CA GLU A 86 -101.14 2.78 -21.07
C GLU A 86 -100.50 2.55 -19.69
N ALA A 87 -99.42 3.27 -19.36
CA ALA A 87 -98.77 3.20 -18.05
C ALA A 87 -99.74 3.54 -16.90
N ALA A 88 -100.60 4.56 -17.08
CA ALA A 88 -101.58 4.95 -16.08
C ALA A 88 -102.62 3.84 -15.79
N THR A 89 -102.98 3.00 -16.78
CA THR A 89 -103.88 1.85 -16.53
C THR A 89 -103.30 0.82 -15.55
N TYR A 90 -101.97 0.73 -15.47
CA TYR A 90 -101.24 -0.13 -14.52
C TYR A 90 -100.77 0.63 -13.27
N GLY A 91 -101.22 1.88 -13.06
CA GLY A 91 -100.82 2.73 -11.94
C GLY A 91 -99.39 3.28 -12.02
N LEU A 92 -98.76 3.24 -13.20
CA LEU A 92 -97.42 3.77 -13.43
C LEU A 92 -97.50 5.21 -13.97
N MET A 93 -96.72 6.13 -13.39
CA MET A 93 -96.66 7.53 -13.82
C MET A 93 -95.33 7.84 -14.52
N VAL A 94 -95.41 8.48 -15.69
CA VAL A 94 -94.22 8.99 -16.39
C VAL A 94 -93.69 10.23 -15.65
N ASN A 95 -92.40 10.25 -15.30
CA ASN A 95 -91.82 11.38 -14.58
C ASN A 95 -91.39 12.49 -15.56
N ALA A 96 -92.25 13.48 -15.78
CA ALA A 96 -92.00 14.56 -16.73
C ALA A 96 -90.73 15.38 -16.44
N SER A 97 -90.42 15.69 -15.17
CA SER A 97 -89.24 16.50 -14.84
C SER A 97 -87.90 15.80 -15.13
N LYS A 98 -87.85 14.46 -15.04
CA LYS A 98 -86.72 13.64 -15.51
C LYS A 98 -86.75 13.39 -17.02
N THR A 99 -87.92 13.40 -17.66
CA THR A 99 -88.06 13.15 -19.10
C THR A 99 -87.54 14.35 -19.90
N LYS A 100 -86.78 14.08 -20.97
CA LYS A 100 -86.16 15.08 -21.85
C LYS A 100 -86.23 14.60 -23.29
N TYR A 101 -86.38 15.50 -24.26
CA TYR A 101 -86.39 15.13 -25.68
C TYR A 101 -85.21 15.75 -26.46
N LEU A 102 -84.66 15.01 -27.42
CA LEU A 102 -83.44 15.36 -28.14
C LEU A 102 -83.59 15.17 -29.65
N HIS A 103 -83.60 16.25 -30.42
CA HIS A 103 -83.51 16.20 -31.87
C HIS A 103 -82.06 15.95 -32.31
N SER A 104 -81.75 14.75 -32.82
CA SER A 104 -80.44 14.48 -33.40
C SER A 104 -80.35 14.95 -34.87
N THR A 105 -79.49 15.91 -35.15
CA THR A 105 -79.32 16.50 -36.49
C THR A 105 -77.90 17.05 -36.69
N ARG A 106 -77.49 17.23 -37.95
CA ARG A 106 -76.18 17.80 -38.30
C ARG A 106 -76.08 19.27 -37.89
N ASN A 107 -77.18 20.01 -38.05
CA ASN A 107 -77.29 21.45 -37.82
C ASN A 107 -78.40 21.72 -36.78
N PRO A 108 -78.17 21.44 -35.48
CA PRO A 108 -79.16 21.70 -34.46
C PRO A 108 -79.42 23.19 -34.30
N ARG A 109 -80.68 23.52 -34.10
CA ARG A 109 -81.17 24.81 -33.58
C ARG A 109 -81.52 24.60 -32.09
N PRO A 110 -81.71 25.66 -31.30
CA PRO A 110 -82.40 25.55 -30.02
C PRO A 110 -83.74 24.84 -30.21
N LEU A 111 -84.13 24.03 -29.23
CA LEU A 111 -85.43 23.37 -29.19
C LEU A 111 -86.36 24.19 -28.28
N GLN A 112 -87.65 24.11 -28.57
CA GLN A 112 -88.71 24.60 -27.68
C GLN A 112 -89.25 23.42 -26.88
N ASP A 113 -89.75 23.69 -25.68
CA ASP A 113 -90.33 22.63 -24.84
C ASP A 113 -91.66 22.14 -25.42
N VAL A 114 -92.04 20.91 -25.09
CA VAL A 114 -93.14 20.19 -25.74
C VAL A 114 -94.13 19.68 -24.71
N THR A 115 -95.36 20.14 -24.80
CA THR A 115 -96.49 19.67 -23.98
C THR A 115 -96.98 18.30 -24.47
N ILE A 116 -97.17 17.36 -23.55
CA ILE A 116 -97.68 16.00 -23.78
C ILE A 116 -98.67 15.69 -22.65
N GLY A 117 -99.97 15.61 -22.97
CA GLY A 117 -101.00 15.66 -21.92
C GLY A 117 -100.93 17.00 -21.20
N ASP A 118 -100.95 16.97 -19.86
CA ASP A 118 -100.77 18.15 -19.01
C ASP A 118 -99.28 18.46 -18.71
N ASP A 119 -98.36 17.53 -19.04
CA ASP A 119 -96.93 17.65 -18.75
C ASP A 119 -96.17 18.45 -19.82
N THR A 120 -95.15 19.21 -19.41
CA THR A 120 -94.23 19.90 -20.33
C THR A 120 -92.82 19.30 -20.28
N ILE A 121 -92.30 18.88 -21.43
CA ILE A 121 -91.03 18.15 -21.57
C ILE A 121 -89.96 19.05 -22.22
N GLU A 122 -88.82 19.16 -21.53
CA GLU A 122 -87.70 20.05 -21.92
C GLU A 122 -86.98 19.59 -23.20
N GLY A 123 -86.73 20.54 -24.11
CA GLY A 123 -85.98 20.36 -25.36
C GLY A 123 -84.47 20.51 -25.20
N VAL A 124 -83.78 19.41 -24.87
CA VAL A 124 -82.34 19.44 -24.54
C VAL A 124 -81.42 19.34 -25.77
N SER A 125 -80.22 19.92 -25.69
CA SER A 125 -79.19 19.78 -26.74
C SER A 125 -78.24 18.59 -26.53
N SER A 126 -78.20 18.04 -25.31
CA SER A 126 -77.55 16.80 -24.91
C SER A 126 -78.07 16.33 -23.54
N PHE A 127 -78.12 15.01 -23.31
CA PHE A 127 -78.46 14.43 -22.00
C PHE A 127 -77.63 13.17 -21.72
N LYS A 128 -77.77 12.62 -20.51
CA LYS A 128 -77.08 11.39 -20.06
C LYS A 128 -78.09 10.24 -20.00
N TYR A 129 -77.83 9.15 -20.72
CA TYR A 129 -78.65 7.93 -20.76
C TYR A 129 -77.78 6.70 -20.46
N LEU A 130 -78.24 5.79 -19.60
CA LEU A 130 -77.47 4.60 -19.15
C LEU A 130 -75.97 4.89 -18.90
N GLY A 131 -75.71 5.98 -18.16
CA GLY A 131 -74.36 6.40 -17.80
C GLY A 131 -73.60 7.24 -18.84
N SER A 132 -74.04 7.33 -20.10
CA SER A 132 -73.30 7.91 -21.24
C SER A 132 -73.96 9.18 -21.82
N ILE A 133 -73.18 10.13 -22.34
CA ILE A 133 -73.70 11.39 -22.89
C ILE A 133 -74.11 11.23 -24.36
N LEU A 134 -75.39 11.47 -24.64
CA LEU A 134 -75.96 11.60 -25.97
C LEU A 134 -76.10 13.08 -26.32
N SER A 135 -75.51 13.52 -27.44
CA SER A 135 -75.61 14.90 -27.93
C SER A 135 -76.39 14.98 -29.24
N SER A 136 -77.08 16.11 -29.47
CA SER A 136 -77.84 16.39 -30.70
C SER A 136 -77.02 16.16 -31.97
N ARG A 137 -75.75 16.60 -31.95
CA ARG A 137 -74.78 16.39 -33.04
C ARG A 137 -74.18 14.98 -33.07
N ASN A 138 -74.50 14.10 -32.14
CA ASN A 138 -73.90 12.77 -31.91
C ASN A 138 -72.37 12.82 -32.09
N LYS A 139 -71.71 13.57 -31.19
CA LYS A 139 -70.25 13.70 -31.11
C LYS A 139 -69.74 13.00 -29.86
N VAL A 140 -68.76 12.11 -30.01
CA VAL A 140 -68.14 11.38 -28.88
C VAL A 140 -67.18 12.23 -28.05
N GLY A 141 -66.81 13.43 -28.52
CA GLY A 141 -65.86 14.30 -27.85
C GLY A 141 -66.32 14.77 -26.46
N ASP A 142 -67.63 14.97 -26.28
CA ASP A 142 -68.22 15.47 -25.04
C ASP A 142 -68.25 14.38 -23.95
N GLU A 143 -68.64 13.17 -24.35
CA GLU A 143 -68.51 11.91 -23.57
C GLU A 143 -67.04 11.65 -23.17
N VAL A 144 -66.09 11.73 -24.11
CA VAL A 144 -64.65 11.53 -23.82
C VAL A 144 -64.11 12.58 -22.85
N ASN A 145 -64.53 13.85 -22.97
CA ASN A 145 -64.18 14.88 -22.00
C ASN A 145 -64.72 14.53 -20.61
N ALA A 146 -65.99 14.12 -20.50
CA ALA A 146 -66.62 13.73 -19.24
C ALA A 146 -65.93 12.53 -18.57
N ARG A 147 -65.55 11.51 -19.36
CA ARG A 147 -64.79 10.33 -18.89
C ARG A 147 -63.38 10.68 -18.43
N ILE A 148 -62.69 11.57 -19.14
CA ILE A 148 -61.38 12.08 -18.72
C ILE A 148 -61.50 12.89 -17.42
N MET A 149 -62.59 13.64 -17.21
CA MET A 149 -62.87 14.32 -15.94
C MET A 149 -63.17 13.33 -14.80
N ALA A 150 -63.99 12.30 -15.05
CA ALA A 150 -64.26 11.24 -14.07
C ALA A 150 -62.99 10.46 -13.69
N GLY A 151 -62.19 10.03 -14.67
CA GLY A 151 -60.90 9.39 -14.47
C GLY A 151 -59.89 10.30 -13.75
N SER A 152 -59.92 11.61 -13.99
CA SER A 152 -59.10 12.58 -13.26
C SER A 152 -59.52 12.71 -11.79
N ARG A 153 -60.82 12.79 -11.50
CA ARG A 153 -61.35 12.80 -10.11
C ARG A 153 -60.95 11.53 -9.36
N CYS A 154 -61.10 10.36 -10.00
CA CYS A 154 -60.68 9.06 -9.48
C CYS A 154 -59.16 8.98 -9.24
N PHE A 155 -58.33 9.51 -10.14
CA PHE A 155 -56.89 9.60 -9.93
C PHE A 155 -56.54 10.48 -8.72
N TYR A 156 -57.21 11.62 -8.54
CA TYR A 156 -56.91 12.54 -7.44
C TYR A 156 -57.37 12.03 -6.07
N SER A 157 -58.51 11.32 -5.96
CA SER A 157 -58.89 10.68 -4.69
C SER A 157 -57.91 9.58 -4.28
N LEU A 158 -57.36 8.83 -5.24
CA LEU A 158 -56.35 7.79 -5.02
C LEU A 158 -54.91 8.35 -4.89
N SER A 159 -54.70 9.66 -4.94
CA SER A 159 -53.36 10.29 -5.00
C SER A 159 -52.45 9.97 -3.81
N LYS A 160 -53.01 9.77 -2.61
CA LYS A 160 -52.25 9.32 -1.42
C LYS A 160 -51.58 7.96 -1.65
N LEU A 161 -52.26 7.02 -2.32
CA LEU A 161 -51.71 5.69 -2.62
C LEU A 161 -50.56 5.78 -3.64
N PHE A 162 -50.73 6.55 -4.71
CA PHE A 162 -49.67 6.71 -5.73
C PHE A 162 -48.41 7.40 -5.18
N ARG A 163 -48.56 8.30 -4.20
CA ARG A 163 -47.43 8.93 -3.48
C ARG A 163 -46.74 8.01 -2.46
N SER A 164 -47.40 6.95 -1.98
CA SER A 164 -46.81 6.04 -0.99
C SER A 164 -45.52 5.38 -1.48
N LYS A 165 -44.47 5.37 -0.66
CA LYS A 165 -43.23 4.61 -0.93
C LYS A 165 -43.40 3.11 -0.69
N TYR A 166 -44.38 2.70 0.13
CA TYR A 166 -44.63 1.30 0.48
C TYR A 166 -45.32 0.49 -0.64
N LEU A 167 -45.94 1.15 -1.63
CA LEU A 167 -46.56 0.45 -2.77
C LEU A 167 -45.57 0.30 -3.92
N SER A 168 -45.35 -0.94 -4.34
CA SER A 168 -44.48 -1.25 -5.48
C SER A 168 -44.99 -0.62 -6.80
N ALA A 169 -44.08 -0.47 -7.77
CA ALA A 169 -44.44 -0.02 -9.11
C ALA A 169 -45.53 -0.90 -9.76
N LYS A 170 -45.46 -2.23 -9.56
CA LYS A 170 -46.44 -3.21 -10.05
C LYS A 170 -47.80 -3.02 -9.38
N SER A 171 -47.84 -2.78 -8.07
CA SER A 171 -49.06 -2.50 -7.30
C SER A 171 -49.74 -1.22 -7.78
N LYS A 172 -48.97 -0.14 -7.96
CA LYS A 172 -49.47 1.15 -8.50
C LYS A 172 -49.99 1.01 -9.93
N LEU A 173 -49.30 0.25 -10.78
CA LEU A 173 -49.75 -0.07 -12.14
C LEU A 173 -51.08 -0.83 -12.13
N SER A 174 -51.25 -1.78 -11.21
CA SER A 174 -52.49 -2.54 -11.04
C SER A 174 -53.66 -1.61 -10.70
N ILE A 175 -53.51 -0.71 -9.72
CA ILE A 175 -54.56 0.26 -9.32
C ILE A 175 -54.97 1.15 -10.50
N TYR A 176 -54.02 1.55 -11.36
CA TYR A 176 -54.36 2.26 -12.60
C TYR A 176 -55.19 1.38 -13.56
N LYS A 177 -54.75 0.14 -13.82
CA LYS A 177 -55.41 -0.77 -14.77
C LYS A 177 -56.78 -1.26 -14.30
N THR A 178 -57.03 -1.39 -12.98
CA THR A 178 -58.29 -1.92 -12.41
C THR A 178 -59.30 -0.86 -11.96
N ILE A 179 -58.88 0.37 -11.62
CA ILE A 179 -59.81 1.41 -11.14
C ILE A 179 -59.90 2.59 -12.11
N ILE A 180 -58.79 3.30 -12.34
CA ILE A 180 -58.81 4.55 -13.12
C ILE A 180 -59.13 4.28 -14.59
N ARG A 181 -58.52 3.25 -15.19
CA ARG A 181 -58.72 2.94 -16.60
C ARG A 181 -60.19 2.56 -16.89
N PRO A 182 -60.84 1.62 -16.18
CA PRO A 182 -62.27 1.33 -16.38
C PRO A 182 -63.19 2.56 -16.22
N VAL A 183 -62.99 3.41 -15.21
CA VAL A 183 -63.74 4.68 -15.06
C VAL A 183 -63.56 5.60 -16.28
N THR A 184 -62.36 5.61 -16.87
CA THR A 184 -62.03 6.41 -18.06
C THR A 184 -62.52 5.78 -19.38
N THR A 185 -62.77 4.47 -19.42
CA THR A 185 -63.10 3.73 -20.66
C THR A 185 -64.49 3.07 -20.64
N TYR A 186 -65.34 3.39 -19.67
CA TYR A 186 -66.72 2.91 -19.61
C TYR A 186 -67.49 3.25 -20.90
N GLY A 187 -68.11 2.25 -21.53
CA GLY A 187 -68.87 2.40 -22.78
C GLY A 187 -68.01 2.61 -24.04
N CYS A 188 -66.69 2.46 -23.97
CA CYS A 188 -65.79 2.72 -25.09
C CYS A 188 -66.00 1.81 -26.31
N GLU A 189 -66.69 0.68 -26.12
CA GLU A 189 -67.18 -0.25 -27.12
C GLU A 189 -67.94 0.47 -28.26
N ALA A 190 -68.75 1.47 -27.90
CA ALA A 190 -69.56 2.27 -28.84
C ALA A 190 -68.82 3.47 -29.46
N TRP A 191 -67.60 3.81 -29.02
CA TRP A 191 -66.99 5.10 -29.32
C TRP A 191 -66.42 5.22 -30.74
N SER A 192 -66.95 6.19 -31.48
CA SER A 192 -66.45 6.60 -32.81
C SER A 192 -65.34 7.67 -32.70
N LEU A 193 -64.24 7.34 -32.01
CA LEU A 193 -63.10 8.24 -31.78
C LEU A 193 -62.50 8.80 -33.08
N THR A 194 -62.15 10.09 -33.09
CA THR A 194 -61.25 10.67 -34.10
C THR A 194 -59.81 10.73 -33.55
N ALA A 195 -58.87 11.23 -34.36
CA ALA A 195 -57.49 11.45 -33.92
C ALA A 195 -57.41 12.39 -32.69
N LEU A 196 -58.31 13.38 -32.58
CA LEU A 196 -58.31 14.35 -31.48
C LEU A 196 -58.69 13.71 -30.14
N GLU A 197 -59.78 12.93 -30.09
CA GLU A 197 -60.18 12.22 -28.88
C GLU A 197 -59.17 11.12 -28.52
N THR A 198 -58.61 10.44 -29.53
CA THR A 198 -57.53 9.47 -29.34
C THR A 198 -56.30 10.10 -28.68
N GLN A 199 -55.90 11.30 -29.14
CA GLN A 199 -54.80 12.06 -28.55
C GLN A 199 -55.14 12.54 -27.12
N LYS A 200 -56.36 13.03 -26.86
CA LYS A 200 -56.81 13.41 -25.51
C LYS A 200 -56.68 12.26 -24.51
N LEU A 201 -57.14 11.06 -24.89
CA LEU A 201 -57.06 9.85 -24.05
C LEU A 201 -55.59 9.44 -23.78
N ALA A 202 -54.74 9.42 -24.81
CA ALA A 202 -53.32 9.12 -24.65
C ALA A 202 -52.57 10.17 -23.81
N VAL A 203 -52.95 11.46 -23.92
CA VAL A 203 -52.41 12.55 -23.09
C VAL A 203 -52.86 12.40 -21.63
N PHE A 204 -54.11 11.99 -21.37
CA PHE A 204 -54.58 11.69 -20.02
C PHE A 204 -53.79 10.54 -19.39
N GLU A 205 -53.66 9.39 -20.06
CA GLU A 205 -52.87 8.24 -19.58
C GLU A 205 -51.43 8.66 -19.28
N ARG A 206 -50.74 9.32 -20.21
CA ARG A 206 -49.35 9.79 -20.02
C ARG A 206 -49.22 10.83 -18.89
N LYS A 207 -50.24 11.68 -18.65
CA LYS A 207 -50.27 12.61 -17.50
C LYS A 207 -50.44 11.87 -16.17
N VAL A 208 -51.26 10.82 -16.11
CA VAL A 208 -51.42 9.97 -14.93
C VAL A 208 -50.12 9.20 -14.65
N LEU A 209 -49.60 8.46 -15.62
CA LEU A 209 -48.42 7.60 -15.44
C LEU A 209 -47.18 8.41 -15.00
N ARG A 210 -46.95 9.62 -15.53
CA ARG A 210 -45.86 10.50 -15.05
C ARG A 210 -46.03 10.92 -13.59
N LYS A 211 -47.25 11.18 -13.12
CA LYS A 211 -47.53 11.49 -11.69
C LYS A 211 -47.44 10.26 -10.78
N VAL A 212 -47.54 9.05 -11.32
CA VAL A 212 -47.42 7.77 -10.57
C VAL A 212 -45.97 7.30 -10.45
N PHE A 213 -45.17 7.43 -11.51
CA PHE A 213 -43.80 6.88 -11.59
C PHE A 213 -42.68 7.91 -11.50
N GLY A 214 -43.01 9.21 -11.49
CA GLY A 214 -42.05 10.29 -11.28
C GLY A 214 -41.00 10.44 -12.39
N PRO A 215 -39.94 11.23 -12.14
CA PRO A 215 -38.78 11.32 -13.03
C PRO A 215 -37.97 10.02 -13.07
N VAL A 216 -36.91 10.02 -13.85
CA VAL A 216 -35.89 8.97 -13.93
C VAL A 216 -34.52 9.64 -13.95
N LYS A 217 -33.49 8.99 -13.38
CA LYS A 217 -32.10 9.44 -13.58
C LYS A 217 -31.62 9.08 -15.00
N ASP A 218 -30.82 9.93 -15.60
CA ASP A 218 -29.97 9.60 -16.74
C ASP A 218 -28.63 9.00 -16.29
N ALA A 219 -27.67 8.86 -17.21
CA ALA A 219 -26.37 8.25 -16.94
C ALA A 219 -25.47 9.16 -16.08
N ASP A 220 -25.55 10.47 -16.31
CA ASP A 220 -24.84 11.53 -15.60
C ASP A 220 -25.39 11.72 -14.17
N GLY A 221 -26.60 11.24 -13.93
CA GLY A 221 -27.23 11.12 -12.62
C GLY A 221 -28.32 12.17 -12.35
N ASP A 222 -28.68 12.98 -13.33
CA ASP A 222 -29.66 14.06 -13.21
C ASP A 222 -31.10 13.59 -13.41
N TYR A 223 -32.06 14.31 -12.82
CA TYR A 223 -33.46 13.90 -12.78
C TYR A 223 -34.28 14.41 -13.97
N ARG A 224 -34.30 13.66 -15.08
CA ARG A 224 -35.12 13.97 -16.25
C ARG A 224 -36.57 13.44 -16.19
N ILE A 225 -37.46 14.05 -16.97
CA ILE A 225 -38.84 13.58 -17.14
C ILE A 225 -38.87 12.33 -18.05
N ARG A 226 -39.71 11.35 -17.71
CA ARG A 226 -39.88 10.13 -18.52
C ARG A 226 -40.47 10.43 -19.91
N MET A 227 -39.81 9.94 -20.95
CA MET A 227 -40.20 10.00 -22.35
C MET A 227 -41.42 9.12 -22.63
N ASN A 228 -42.09 9.35 -23.77
CA ASN A 228 -43.31 8.62 -24.09
C ASN A 228 -43.09 7.11 -24.26
N HIS A 229 -41.97 6.68 -24.84
CA HIS A 229 -41.68 5.25 -25.05
C HIS A 229 -41.42 4.52 -23.72
N GLU A 230 -40.79 5.17 -22.73
CA GLU A 230 -40.56 4.61 -21.38
C GLU A 230 -41.88 4.32 -20.66
N LEU A 231 -42.86 5.23 -20.78
CA LEU A 231 -44.20 5.05 -20.22
C LEU A 231 -44.97 3.92 -20.92
N GLU A 232 -44.77 3.74 -22.22
CA GLU A 232 -45.39 2.65 -22.97
C GLU A 232 -44.73 1.30 -22.67
N ALA A 233 -43.43 1.26 -22.36
CA ALA A 233 -42.75 0.08 -21.84
C ALA A 233 -43.30 -0.33 -20.45
N LEU A 234 -43.47 0.62 -19.52
CA LEU A 234 -44.08 0.37 -18.21
C LEU A 234 -45.51 -0.20 -18.28
N MET A 235 -46.26 0.11 -19.34
CA MET A 235 -47.59 -0.46 -19.58
C MET A 235 -47.57 -1.87 -20.19
N ASN A 236 -46.39 -2.44 -20.49
CA ASN A 236 -46.18 -3.57 -21.41
C ASN A 236 -46.83 -3.34 -22.79
N ARG A 237 -46.61 -2.15 -23.35
CA ARG A 237 -47.18 -1.64 -24.62
C ARG A 237 -48.72 -1.57 -24.67
N GLU A 238 -49.43 -1.90 -23.60
CA GLU A 238 -50.90 -1.96 -23.48
C GLU A 238 -51.55 -0.60 -23.14
N THR A 239 -51.37 0.41 -24.01
CA THR A 239 -51.91 1.77 -23.81
C THR A 239 -53.45 1.83 -23.80
N ILE A 240 -54.03 2.86 -23.20
CA ILE A 240 -55.49 3.10 -23.16
C ILE A 240 -56.13 3.08 -24.55
N VAL A 241 -55.41 3.55 -25.58
CA VAL A 241 -55.87 3.53 -26.98
C VAL A 241 -55.91 2.10 -27.53
N ARG A 242 -54.89 1.27 -27.24
CA ARG A 242 -54.88 -0.16 -27.61
C ARG A 242 -55.95 -0.94 -26.82
N PHE A 243 -56.12 -0.63 -25.53
CA PHE A 243 -57.18 -1.20 -24.71
C PHE A 243 -58.57 -0.92 -25.31
N ILE A 244 -58.90 0.34 -25.62
CA ILE A 244 -60.17 0.70 -26.28
C ILE A 244 -60.33 -0.02 -27.63
N LYS A 245 -59.29 -0.08 -28.47
CA LYS A 245 -59.35 -0.87 -29.72
C LYS A 245 -59.68 -2.35 -29.46
N SER A 246 -59.08 -2.96 -28.43
CA SER A 246 -59.30 -4.37 -28.07
C SER A 246 -60.70 -4.64 -27.52
N GLN A 247 -61.24 -3.74 -26.68
CA GLN A 247 -62.63 -3.78 -26.20
C GLN A 247 -63.62 -3.72 -27.37
N ARG A 248 -63.40 -2.79 -28.30
CA ARG A 248 -64.22 -2.61 -29.51
C ARG A 248 -64.17 -3.81 -30.45
N LEU A 249 -63.01 -4.46 -30.59
CA LEU A 249 -62.88 -5.74 -31.31
C LEU A 249 -63.61 -6.89 -30.60
N ARG A 250 -63.48 -7.02 -29.29
CA ARG A 250 -64.17 -8.06 -28.51
C ARG A 250 -65.69 -7.90 -28.63
N TRP A 251 -66.19 -6.67 -28.54
CA TRP A 251 -67.61 -6.36 -28.75
C TRP A 251 -68.05 -6.64 -30.19
N ALA A 252 -67.30 -6.17 -31.20
CA ALA A 252 -67.62 -6.46 -32.61
C ALA A 252 -67.68 -7.97 -32.90
N GLY A 253 -66.72 -8.75 -32.41
CA GLY A 253 -66.72 -10.20 -32.54
C GLY A 253 -67.87 -10.89 -31.78
N HIS A 254 -68.31 -10.33 -30.65
CA HIS A 254 -69.51 -10.82 -29.95
C HIS A 254 -70.79 -10.50 -30.72
N VAL A 255 -70.91 -9.30 -31.29
CA VAL A 255 -72.03 -8.91 -32.18
C VAL A 255 -72.07 -9.78 -33.44
N GLU A 256 -70.94 -10.10 -34.06
CA GLU A 256 -70.90 -11.03 -35.22
C GLU A 256 -71.39 -12.44 -34.89
N ARG A 257 -71.28 -12.88 -33.63
CA ARG A 257 -71.83 -14.17 -33.18
C ARG A 257 -73.30 -14.11 -32.74
N MET A 258 -73.93 -12.93 -32.74
CA MET A 258 -75.36 -12.82 -32.43
C MET A 258 -76.23 -13.29 -33.61
N GLY A 259 -77.35 -13.94 -33.31
CA GLY A 259 -78.38 -14.25 -34.31
C GLY A 259 -78.88 -12.99 -35.02
N LYS A 260 -79.17 -13.10 -36.32
CA LYS A 260 -79.49 -11.97 -37.23
C LYS A 260 -80.60 -11.04 -36.72
N ASN A 261 -81.52 -11.55 -35.92
CA ASN A 261 -82.68 -10.81 -35.39
C ASN A 261 -82.34 -9.91 -34.17
N ARG A 262 -81.11 -9.99 -33.63
CA ARG A 262 -80.68 -9.18 -32.47
C ARG A 262 -80.36 -7.75 -32.90
N ALA A 263 -80.96 -6.75 -32.26
CA ALA A 263 -80.80 -5.34 -32.61
C ALA A 263 -79.33 -4.85 -32.78
N PRO A 264 -78.33 -5.26 -31.96
CA PRO A 264 -76.93 -4.88 -32.19
C PRO A 264 -76.33 -5.40 -33.51
N LYS A 265 -76.76 -6.58 -33.97
CA LYS A 265 -76.32 -7.15 -35.26
C LYS A 265 -76.94 -6.38 -36.41
N ILE A 266 -78.27 -6.19 -36.37
CA ILE A 266 -79.00 -5.38 -37.37
C ILE A 266 -78.39 -3.97 -37.46
N MET A 267 -78.17 -3.27 -36.34
CA MET A 267 -77.57 -1.93 -36.30
C MET A 267 -76.12 -1.86 -36.79
N THR A 268 -75.38 -2.96 -36.77
CA THR A 268 -73.99 -3.02 -37.25
C THR A 268 -73.93 -3.23 -38.76
N ASP A 269 -74.82 -4.07 -39.29
CA ASP A 269 -74.93 -4.38 -40.72
C ASP A 269 -75.72 -3.30 -41.50
N TRP A 270 -76.58 -2.54 -40.83
CA TRP A 270 -77.48 -1.54 -41.42
C TRP A 270 -76.74 -0.41 -42.15
N LYS A 271 -77.31 0.01 -43.29
CA LYS A 271 -76.73 0.97 -44.23
C LYS A 271 -77.78 2.03 -44.57
N PRO A 272 -77.67 3.28 -44.07
CA PRO A 272 -78.62 4.33 -44.44
C PRO A 272 -78.59 4.57 -45.96
N GLN A 273 -79.76 4.57 -46.61
CA GLN A 273 -79.89 4.68 -48.08
C GLN A 273 -79.60 6.09 -48.64
N GLN A 274 -79.56 7.14 -47.82
CA GLN A 274 -79.27 8.50 -48.29
C GLN A 274 -77.84 8.65 -48.87
N ARG A 275 -77.71 9.40 -49.97
CA ARG A 275 -76.41 9.75 -50.57
C ARG A 275 -75.51 10.45 -49.54
N ARG A 276 -74.29 9.93 -49.34
CA ARG A 276 -73.31 10.53 -48.42
C ARG A 276 -72.80 11.86 -48.99
N PRO A 277 -72.59 12.90 -48.16
CA PRO A 277 -71.96 14.13 -48.61
C PRO A 277 -70.52 13.86 -49.08
N ARG A 278 -70.10 14.54 -50.16
CA ARG A 278 -68.70 14.54 -50.65
C ARG A 278 -67.76 15.11 -49.58
N GLY A 279 -66.47 14.78 -49.65
CA GLY A 279 -65.46 15.15 -48.66
C GLY A 279 -65.29 14.10 -47.55
N ARG A 280 -65.44 14.50 -46.29
CA ARG A 280 -65.15 13.66 -45.09
C ARG A 280 -66.44 13.21 -44.37
N PRO A 281 -67.21 12.24 -44.88
CA PRO A 281 -68.40 11.73 -44.20
C PRO A 281 -68.03 10.97 -42.91
N ARG A 282 -68.96 10.93 -41.95
CA ARG A 282 -68.80 10.11 -40.74
C ARG A 282 -68.63 8.62 -41.10
N LYS A 283 -67.74 7.91 -40.41
CA LYS A 283 -67.58 6.44 -40.56
C LYS A 283 -68.83 5.72 -40.04
N ARG A 284 -69.26 4.64 -40.71
CA ARG A 284 -70.31 3.71 -40.23
C ARG A 284 -69.68 2.66 -39.29
N CYS A 285 -70.47 2.00 -38.43
CA CYS A 285 -69.96 1.01 -37.45
C CYS A 285 -69.01 -0.04 -38.09
N ALA A 286 -69.50 -0.76 -39.12
CA ALA A 286 -68.68 -1.71 -39.89
C ALA A 286 -67.41 -1.11 -40.53
N GLN A 287 -67.43 0.18 -40.94
CA GLN A 287 -66.24 0.88 -41.47
C GLN A 287 -65.21 1.24 -40.39
N ILE A 288 -65.58 1.19 -39.10
CA ILE A 288 -64.62 1.36 -38.01
C ILE A 288 -64.07 -0.01 -37.61
N ASN A 289 -64.93 -1.05 -37.58
CA ASN A 289 -64.52 -2.41 -37.21
C ASN A 289 -63.55 -3.03 -38.23
N SER A 290 -63.76 -2.83 -39.53
CA SER A 290 -62.82 -3.25 -40.59
C SER A 290 -61.43 -2.60 -40.48
N ASN A 291 -61.31 -1.43 -39.84
CA ASN A 291 -60.03 -0.73 -39.62
C ASN A 291 -59.35 -1.15 -38.29
N LEU A 292 -59.84 -2.18 -37.59
CA LEU A 292 -59.26 -2.68 -36.34
C LEU A 292 -58.39 -3.94 -36.53
N ALA A 293 -58.59 -4.70 -37.61
CA ALA A 293 -57.85 -5.95 -37.87
C ALA A 293 -56.33 -5.72 -37.98
N ASP A 294 -55.91 -4.71 -38.74
CA ASP A 294 -54.51 -4.38 -39.02
C ASP A 294 -53.70 -3.87 -37.81
N PHE A 295 -54.33 -3.75 -36.63
CA PHE A 295 -53.81 -2.98 -35.49
C PHE A 295 -53.85 -3.68 -34.12
N VAL A 296 -53.98 -5.01 -34.10
CA VAL A 296 -53.64 -5.83 -32.91
C VAL A 296 -52.36 -6.61 -33.17
N PRO A 297 -51.17 -6.02 -32.93
CA PRO A 297 -49.96 -6.80 -32.88
C PRO A 297 -50.04 -7.74 -31.66
N VAL A 298 -50.02 -9.05 -31.91
CA VAL A 298 -49.64 -10.02 -30.86
C VAL A 298 -48.24 -9.63 -30.40
N SER A 299 -48.07 -9.38 -29.11
CA SER A 299 -46.78 -8.91 -28.59
C SER A 299 -45.70 -9.95 -28.89
N THR A 300 -44.80 -9.61 -29.81
CA THR A 300 -43.68 -10.50 -30.16
C THR A 300 -42.64 -10.41 -29.06
N MET A 301 -42.29 -11.56 -28.48
CA MET A 301 -41.18 -11.70 -27.56
C MET A 301 -39.94 -12.08 -28.37
N ASP A 302 -38.91 -11.25 -28.35
CA ASP A 302 -37.64 -11.57 -29.00
C ASP A 302 -36.79 -12.44 -28.05
N VAL A 303 -36.18 -13.50 -28.57
CA VAL A 303 -35.33 -14.48 -27.88
C VAL A 303 -34.04 -14.63 -28.68
N GLU A 304 -32.89 -14.47 -28.03
CA GLU A 304 -31.59 -14.81 -28.62
C GLU A 304 -31.19 -16.24 -28.23
N ALA A 305 -30.54 -16.95 -29.15
CA ALA A 305 -29.85 -18.20 -28.86
C ALA A 305 -28.58 -18.32 -29.70
N VAL A 306 -27.55 -18.97 -29.16
CA VAL A 306 -26.26 -19.16 -29.86
C VAL A 306 -26.31 -20.45 -30.70
N VAL A 307 -25.77 -20.42 -31.92
CA VAL A 307 -25.62 -21.61 -32.78
C VAL A 307 -24.97 -22.75 -31.99
N GLY A 308 -25.53 -23.96 -32.11
CA GLY A 308 -25.07 -25.17 -31.42
C GLY A 308 -25.42 -25.25 -29.93
N ARG A 309 -25.96 -24.19 -29.31
CA ARG A 309 -26.53 -24.23 -27.96
C ARG A 309 -28.05 -24.44 -28.00
N THR A 310 -28.66 -24.51 -26.83
CA THR A 310 -30.10 -24.69 -26.64
C THR A 310 -30.84 -23.35 -26.62
N ALA A 311 -31.96 -23.23 -27.34
CA ALA A 311 -32.95 -22.16 -27.20
C ALA A 311 -34.11 -22.60 -26.30
N SER A 312 -34.76 -21.65 -25.62
CA SER A 312 -36.03 -21.91 -24.93
C SER A 312 -37.06 -20.85 -25.29
N LEU A 313 -38.09 -21.25 -26.04
CA LEU A 313 -39.11 -20.37 -26.59
C LEU A 313 -40.30 -20.32 -25.61
N PRO A 314 -40.59 -19.18 -24.94
CA PRO A 314 -41.59 -19.13 -23.89
C PRO A 314 -43.02 -19.19 -24.43
N CYS A 315 -43.88 -19.94 -23.76
CA CYS A 315 -45.31 -20.02 -24.01
C CYS A 315 -46.06 -20.34 -22.71
N ASP A 316 -46.85 -19.38 -22.23
CA ASP A 316 -47.57 -19.51 -20.96
C ASP A 316 -48.82 -20.39 -21.09
N ILE A 317 -48.86 -21.45 -20.27
CA ILE A 317 -49.95 -22.44 -20.20
C ILE A 317 -50.73 -22.39 -18.88
N GLU A 318 -50.42 -21.45 -17.98
CA GLU A 318 -51.16 -21.30 -16.73
C GLU A 318 -52.62 -20.86 -17.05
N PRO A 319 -53.64 -21.55 -16.52
CA PRO A 319 -55.03 -21.17 -16.72
C PRO A 319 -55.42 -19.95 -15.87
N ASP A 320 -56.40 -19.16 -16.32
CA ASP A 320 -56.90 -18.00 -15.57
C ASP A 320 -57.76 -18.40 -14.34
N SER A 321 -58.07 -19.69 -14.17
CA SER A 321 -58.80 -20.28 -13.03
C SER A 321 -58.30 -21.68 -12.71
N ASN A 322 -58.25 -22.04 -11.43
CA ASN A 322 -57.83 -23.36 -10.93
C ASN A 322 -58.75 -24.52 -11.36
N GLU A 323 -59.97 -24.23 -11.81
CA GLU A 323 -60.95 -25.23 -12.30
C GLU A 323 -60.74 -25.59 -13.78
N ASP A 324 -59.94 -24.80 -14.49
CA ASP A 324 -59.59 -25.02 -15.89
C ASP A 324 -58.19 -25.65 -16.00
N ARG A 325 -57.90 -26.27 -17.13
CA ARG A 325 -56.59 -26.86 -17.42
C ARG A 325 -56.27 -26.72 -18.89
N VAL A 326 -54.97 -26.67 -19.21
CA VAL A 326 -54.54 -26.76 -20.60
C VAL A 326 -54.97 -28.12 -21.20
N TYR A 327 -55.36 -28.10 -22.47
CA TYR A 327 -55.74 -29.27 -23.25
C TYR A 327 -54.67 -29.60 -24.28
N MET A 328 -54.19 -28.59 -25.01
CA MET A 328 -53.24 -28.78 -26.10
C MET A 328 -52.40 -27.52 -26.34
N VAL A 329 -51.11 -27.71 -26.61
CA VAL A 329 -50.19 -26.66 -27.07
C VAL A 329 -49.72 -27.01 -28.48
N LEU A 330 -49.79 -26.04 -29.40
CA LEU A 330 -49.37 -26.19 -30.80
C LEU A 330 -48.45 -25.04 -31.21
N TRP A 331 -47.29 -25.37 -31.78
CA TRP A 331 -46.32 -24.40 -32.29
C TRP A 331 -46.32 -24.37 -33.82
N PHE A 332 -46.15 -23.18 -34.41
CA PHE A 332 -46.16 -22.95 -35.85
C PHE A 332 -45.04 -21.96 -36.23
N ARG A 333 -44.46 -22.06 -37.44
CA ARG A 333 -43.74 -20.92 -38.04
C ARG A 333 -44.79 -19.88 -38.48
N HIS A 334 -44.49 -18.59 -38.41
CA HIS A 334 -45.48 -17.52 -38.63
C HIS A 334 -46.17 -17.57 -40.01
N ALA A 335 -45.47 -18.04 -41.05
CA ALA A 335 -46.01 -18.23 -42.41
C ALA A 335 -46.64 -19.63 -42.65
N GLY A 336 -46.66 -20.52 -41.65
CA GLY A 336 -47.06 -21.92 -41.80
C GLY A 336 -48.44 -22.24 -41.23
N GLY A 337 -49.29 -22.89 -42.05
CA GLY A 337 -50.59 -23.41 -41.60
C GLY A 337 -50.52 -24.73 -40.82
N LYS A 338 -49.43 -25.50 -40.98
CA LYS A 338 -49.18 -26.76 -40.25
C LYS A 338 -48.40 -26.48 -38.95
N PRO A 339 -48.67 -27.22 -37.85
CA PRO A 339 -47.84 -27.13 -36.66
C PRO A 339 -46.45 -27.77 -36.90
N LEU A 340 -45.43 -27.24 -36.22
CA LEU A 340 -44.06 -27.78 -36.15
C LEU A 340 -43.84 -28.67 -34.91
N TYR A 341 -44.62 -28.42 -33.86
CA TYR A 341 -44.58 -29.17 -32.62
C TYR A 341 -45.97 -29.17 -31.97
N SER A 342 -46.33 -30.28 -31.32
CA SER A 342 -47.59 -30.45 -30.60
C SER A 342 -47.39 -31.13 -29.24
N PHE A 343 -48.23 -30.79 -28.28
CA PHE A 343 -48.25 -31.34 -26.92
C PHE A 343 -49.71 -31.46 -26.46
N ASP A 344 -50.22 -32.68 -26.33
CA ASP A 344 -51.64 -33.00 -26.06
C ASP A 344 -51.80 -33.75 -24.73
N VAL A 345 -52.49 -33.10 -23.79
CA VAL A 345 -52.80 -33.59 -22.44
C VAL A 345 -54.30 -33.88 -22.26
N ARG A 346 -55.09 -33.94 -23.33
CA ARG A 346 -56.52 -34.28 -23.26
C ARG A 346 -56.70 -35.67 -22.65
N GLY A 347 -57.26 -35.70 -21.44
CA GLY A 347 -57.47 -36.94 -20.67
C GLY A 347 -56.22 -37.52 -20.00
N ARG A 348 -55.10 -36.78 -19.96
CA ARG A 348 -53.79 -37.28 -19.47
C ARG A 348 -53.16 -36.31 -18.46
N SER A 349 -52.26 -36.83 -17.63
CA SER A 349 -51.34 -35.99 -16.85
C SER A 349 -50.22 -35.44 -17.73
N PHE A 350 -49.59 -34.33 -17.34
CA PHE A 350 -48.48 -33.74 -18.09
C PHE A 350 -47.36 -34.74 -18.42
N ASN A 351 -47.00 -35.61 -17.47
CA ASN A 351 -45.96 -36.63 -17.62
C ASN A 351 -46.36 -37.79 -18.58
N LYS A 352 -47.60 -37.80 -19.08
CA LYS A 352 -48.13 -38.74 -20.07
C LYS A 352 -48.69 -38.01 -21.31
N ALA A 353 -48.23 -36.78 -21.58
CA ALA A 353 -48.62 -36.03 -22.76
C ALA A 353 -48.18 -36.71 -24.05
N LEU A 354 -49.08 -36.81 -25.03
CA LEU A 354 -48.69 -37.15 -26.38
C LEU A 354 -48.02 -35.93 -27.00
N HIS A 355 -46.87 -36.12 -27.64
CA HIS A 355 -46.15 -35.04 -28.30
C HIS A 355 -45.60 -35.51 -29.64
N TRP A 356 -45.43 -34.56 -30.55
CA TRP A 356 -44.88 -34.79 -31.88
C TRP A 356 -44.15 -33.53 -32.34
N SER A 357 -43.04 -33.72 -33.06
CA SER A 357 -42.24 -32.66 -33.66
C SER A 357 -41.97 -32.99 -35.13
N ASP A 358 -42.06 -31.98 -36.00
CA ASP A 358 -41.83 -32.12 -37.44
C ASP A 358 -40.36 -32.49 -37.73
N PRO A 359 -40.08 -33.67 -38.33
CA PRO A 359 -38.73 -34.10 -38.69
C PRO A 359 -37.97 -33.14 -39.61
N LEU A 360 -38.67 -32.32 -40.41
CA LEU A 360 -38.08 -31.38 -41.35
C LEU A 360 -37.84 -29.98 -40.77
N ALA A 361 -38.14 -29.76 -39.48
CA ALA A 361 -37.85 -28.52 -38.76
C ALA A 361 -36.94 -28.78 -37.56
N PHE A 362 -37.53 -29.09 -36.40
CA PHE A 362 -36.75 -29.38 -35.19
C PHE A 362 -36.43 -30.88 -35.03
N GLY A 363 -37.30 -31.77 -35.53
CA GLY A 363 -37.19 -33.21 -35.35
C GLY A 363 -37.00 -33.58 -33.87
N ARG A 364 -35.99 -34.42 -33.58
CA ARG A 364 -35.68 -34.85 -32.20
C ARG A 364 -35.04 -33.76 -31.32
N ARG A 365 -34.73 -32.57 -31.86
CA ARG A 365 -34.10 -31.47 -31.10
C ARG A 365 -35.08 -30.70 -30.22
N ALA A 366 -36.38 -30.78 -30.47
CA ALA A 366 -37.38 -30.02 -29.73
C ALA A 366 -38.13 -30.86 -28.70
N TYR A 367 -38.33 -30.29 -27.52
CA TYR A 367 -39.16 -30.85 -26.44
C TYR A 367 -39.80 -29.74 -25.60
N PHE A 368 -40.98 -30.01 -25.03
CA PHE A 368 -41.76 -29.01 -24.30
C PHE A 368 -41.61 -29.14 -22.79
N VAL A 369 -41.07 -28.11 -22.15
CA VAL A 369 -40.81 -28.02 -20.71
C VAL A 369 -42.00 -27.35 -20.03
N THR A 370 -42.80 -28.15 -19.31
CA THR A 370 -43.97 -27.69 -18.57
C THR A 370 -43.65 -27.08 -17.20
N MET A 371 -42.51 -27.47 -16.59
CA MET A 371 -42.14 -27.07 -15.22
C MET A 371 -41.52 -25.66 -15.12
N SER A 372 -41.08 -25.07 -16.23
CA SER A 372 -40.66 -23.66 -16.22
C SER A 372 -41.89 -22.73 -16.15
N ARG A 373 -41.69 -21.51 -15.64
CA ARG A 373 -42.72 -20.47 -15.54
C ARG A 373 -42.24 -19.19 -16.22
N PRO A 374 -42.74 -18.84 -17.44
CA PRO A 374 -43.68 -19.61 -18.26
C PRO A 374 -43.07 -20.94 -18.75
N SER A 375 -43.92 -21.88 -19.14
CA SER A 375 -43.51 -23.09 -19.85
C SER A 375 -42.84 -22.73 -21.18
N SER A 376 -42.07 -23.63 -21.79
CA SER A 376 -41.34 -23.32 -23.02
C SER A 376 -41.14 -24.51 -23.95
N LEU A 377 -41.06 -24.23 -25.26
CA LEU A 377 -40.50 -25.18 -26.22
C LEU A 377 -39.00 -25.00 -26.24
N THR A 378 -38.28 -26.00 -25.74
CA THR A 378 -36.82 -26.04 -25.78
C THR A 378 -36.38 -26.67 -27.09
N VAL A 379 -35.33 -26.12 -27.71
CA VAL A 379 -34.76 -26.60 -28.97
C VAL A 379 -33.25 -26.70 -28.81
N ASP A 380 -32.71 -27.91 -28.81
CA ASP A 380 -31.27 -28.17 -28.71
C ASP A 380 -30.54 -27.96 -30.04
N ALA A 381 -29.22 -27.75 -29.94
CA ALA A 381 -28.30 -27.60 -31.07
C ALA A 381 -28.84 -26.66 -32.17
N VAL A 382 -29.18 -25.42 -31.77
CA VAL A 382 -29.82 -24.40 -32.62
C VAL A 382 -29.01 -24.16 -33.89
N GLN A 383 -29.70 -24.17 -35.03
CA GLN A 383 -29.16 -23.98 -36.37
C GLN A 383 -29.52 -22.59 -36.90
N LEU A 384 -28.82 -22.12 -37.93
CA LEU A 384 -29.14 -20.83 -38.58
C LEU A 384 -30.56 -20.81 -39.14
N ASP A 385 -31.03 -21.92 -39.72
CA ASP A 385 -32.36 -22.03 -40.31
C ASP A 385 -33.51 -22.14 -39.29
N ASP A 386 -33.19 -22.25 -37.99
CA ASP A 386 -34.16 -22.08 -36.90
C ASP A 386 -34.55 -20.60 -36.69
N GLU A 387 -33.82 -19.63 -37.26
CA GLU A 387 -34.11 -18.20 -37.11
C GLU A 387 -35.50 -17.83 -37.68
N GLY A 388 -36.23 -16.97 -36.97
CA GLY A 388 -37.49 -16.42 -37.47
C GLY A 388 -38.59 -16.30 -36.42
N ILE A 389 -39.82 -16.14 -36.90
CA ILE A 389 -40.99 -15.89 -36.06
C ILE A 389 -41.82 -17.17 -35.90
N TYR A 390 -42.11 -17.51 -34.66
CA TYR A 390 -42.91 -18.64 -34.22
C TYR A 390 -44.20 -18.15 -33.54
N ARG A 391 -45.26 -18.94 -33.65
CA ARG A 391 -46.53 -18.75 -32.93
C ARG A 391 -46.79 -19.97 -32.06
N CYS A 392 -46.92 -19.75 -30.75
CA CYS A 392 -47.47 -20.76 -29.85
C CYS A 392 -48.98 -20.52 -29.69
N ARG A 393 -49.77 -21.57 -29.83
CA ARG A 393 -51.22 -21.62 -29.55
C ARG A 393 -51.43 -22.52 -28.34
N VAL A 394 -52.22 -22.06 -27.38
CA VAL A 394 -52.58 -22.80 -26.18
C VAL A 394 -54.10 -22.90 -26.09
N ASP A 395 -54.62 -24.12 -26.19
CA ASP A 395 -56.04 -24.43 -26.01
C ASP A 395 -56.27 -24.98 -24.59
N PHE A 396 -57.29 -24.47 -23.90
CA PHE A 396 -57.71 -24.87 -22.56
C PHE A 396 -58.99 -25.71 -22.61
N LYS A 397 -59.44 -26.25 -21.47
CA LYS A 397 -60.73 -26.97 -21.38
C LYS A 397 -61.90 -26.00 -21.49
N ASN A 398 -61.87 -24.91 -20.72
CA ASN A 398 -62.97 -23.95 -20.59
C ASN A 398 -62.60 -22.55 -21.12
N SER A 399 -61.36 -22.09 -20.95
CA SER A 399 -60.94 -20.75 -21.33
C SER A 399 -60.68 -20.60 -22.83
N PRO A 400 -60.78 -19.37 -23.39
CA PRO A 400 -60.45 -19.11 -24.79
C PRO A 400 -58.99 -19.42 -25.13
N THR A 401 -58.74 -19.93 -26.35
CA THR A 401 -57.41 -20.15 -26.90
C THR A 401 -56.51 -18.92 -26.79
N ARG A 402 -55.36 -19.05 -26.12
CA ARG A 402 -54.31 -18.02 -26.04
C ARG A 402 -53.32 -18.21 -27.21
N ASN A 403 -52.79 -17.11 -27.75
CA ASN A 403 -51.74 -17.14 -28.77
C ASN A 403 -50.59 -16.19 -28.39
N PHE A 404 -49.37 -16.67 -28.52
CA PHE A 404 -48.13 -15.93 -28.27
C PHE A 404 -47.29 -15.91 -29.55
N GLN A 405 -46.53 -14.83 -29.77
CA GLN A 405 -45.60 -14.72 -30.88
C GLN A 405 -44.18 -14.55 -30.34
N ILE A 406 -43.24 -15.35 -30.84
CA ILE A 406 -41.85 -15.39 -30.40
C ILE A 406 -40.97 -15.19 -31.63
N ARG A 407 -39.95 -14.35 -31.57
CA ARG A 407 -38.89 -14.27 -32.59
C ARG A 407 -37.64 -14.91 -32.03
N LEU A 408 -37.13 -15.95 -32.69
CA LEU A 408 -35.81 -16.51 -32.42
C LEU A 408 -34.79 -15.80 -33.32
N ASN A 409 -33.85 -15.10 -32.69
CA ASN A 409 -32.67 -14.52 -33.32
C ASN A 409 -31.47 -15.45 -33.06
N VAL A 410 -30.77 -15.88 -34.10
CA VAL A 410 -29.67 -16.85 -33.98
C VAL A 410 -28.32 -16.15 -34.03
N VAL A 411 -27.55 -16.30 -32.94
CA VAL A 411 -26.25 -15.66 -32.72
C VAL A 411 -25.11 -16.59 -33.14
N VAL A 412 -24.24 -16.11 -34.01
CA VAL A 412 -22.99 -16.76 -34.42
C VAL A 412 -21.84 -16.10 -33.64
N PRO A 413 -21.04 -16.84 -32.85
CA PRO A 413 -19.85 -16.28 -32.19
C PRO A 413 -18.78 -15.88 -33.23
N PRO A 414 -17.84 -14.98 -32.88
CA PRO A 414 -16.64 -14.78 -33.70
C PRO A 414 -15.79 -16.06 -33.70
N HIS A 415 -15.03 -16.30 -34.78
CA HIS A 415 -14.27 -17.55 -34.95
C HIS A 415 -12.76 -17.38 -34.76
N GLN A 416 -12.24 -16.14 -34.79
CA GLN A 416 -10.81 -15.89 -34.57
C GLN A 416 -10.60 -14.51 -33.93
N LEU A 417 -9.76 -14.48 -32.89
CA LEU A 417 -9.27 -13.28 -32.20
C LEU A 417 -7.73 -13.36 -32.11
N LEU A 418 -7.06 -12.36 -32.66
CA LEU A 418 -5.59 -12.24 -32.77
C LEU A 418 -5.10 -10.97 -32.07
N LEU A 419 -3.88 -11.02 -31.53
CA LEU A 419 -3.23 -9.88 -30.85
C LEU A 419 -1.75 -9.84 -31.27
N TYR A 420 -1.38 -8.81 -32.03
CA TYR A 420 -0.08 -8.72 -32.69
C TYR A 420 0.52 -7.30 -32.65
N ASP A 421 1.81 -7.18 -32.91
CA ASP A 421 2.52 -5.88 -32.98
C ASP A 421 2.58 -5.31 -34.41
N GLU A 422 3.20 -4.13 -34.59
CA GLU A 422 3.37 -3.52 -35.92
C GLU A 422 4.28 -4.30 -36.87
N ALA A 423 5.05 -5.28 -36.36
CA ALA A 423 5.82 -6.22 -37.18
C ALA A 423 5.01 -7.49 -37.55
N GLY A 424 3.74 -7.58 -37.13
CA GLY A 424 2.87 -8.73 -37.41
C GLY A 424 3.14 -9.97 -36.56
N ARG A 425 3.91 -9.84 -35.47
CA ARG A 425 4.24 -10.96 -34.57
C ARG A 425 3.10 -11.18 -33.58
N ASP A 426 2.66 -12.42 -33.37
CA ASP A 426 1.73 -12.75 -32.27
C ASP A 426 2.43 -12.45 -30.92
N VAL A 427 1.81 -11.62 -30.10
CA VAL A 427 2.29 -11.21 -28.78
C VAL A 427 1.30 -11.59 -27.66
N ALA A 428 0.34 -12.47 -27.95
CA ALA A 428 -0.44 -13.11 -26.91
C ALA A 428 0.49 -13.89 -25.95
N GLY A 429 0.33 -13.64 -24.64
CA GLY A 429 1.27 -14.09 -23.61
C GLY A 429 2.18 -12.97 -23.14
N VAL A 430 3.13 -12.53 -23.97
CA VAL A 430 4.17 -11.53 -23.61
C VAL A 430 4.42 -10.53 -24.73
N VAL A 431 4.58 -9.24 -24.36
CA VAL A 431 5.13 -8.19 -25.22
C VAL A 431 6.35 -7.54 -24.54
N GLY A 432 7.42 -7.32 -25.31
CA GLY A 432 8.72 -6.86 -24.82
C GLY A 432 9.81 -7.94 -24.92
N PRO A 433 10.91 -7.85 -24.13
CA PRO A 433 11.17 -6.84 -23.12
C PRO A 433 11.33 -5.42 -23.70
N LEU A 434 10.59 -4.45 -23.17
CA LEU A 434 10.67 -3.04 -23.52
C LEU A 434 11.68 -2.30 -22.63
N GLU A 435 12.14 -1.12 -23.05
CA GLU A 435 12.95 -0.24 -22.21
C GLU A 435 12.09 0.85 -21.55
N GLU A 436 12.55 1.38 -20.43
CA GLU A 436 11.90 2.48 -19.70
C GLU A 436 11.85 3.76 -20.55
N GLY A 437 10.66 4.21 -20.91
CA GLY A 437 10.42 5.30 -21.86
C GLY A 437 10.27 4.85 -23.32
N GLY A 438 10.34 3.54 -23.61
CA GLY A 438 10.11 2.98 -24.94
C GLY A 438 8.66 3.10 -25.42
N ASN A 439 8.45 3.05 -26.73
CA ASN A 439 7.13 3.07 -27.35
C ASN A 439 6.74 1.68 -27.84
N PHE A 440 5.46 1.30 -27.74
CA PHE A 440 4.94 0.08 -28.34
C PHE A 440 3.50 0.22 -28.85
N THR A 441 3.18 -0.53 -29.90
CA THR A 441 1.85 -0.58 -30.52
C THR A 441 1.32 -2.00 -30.47
N LEU A 442 0.03 -2.14 -30.15
CA LEU A 442 -0.69 -3.42 -30.24
C LEU A 442 -1.90 -3.29 -31.16
N LEU A 443 -2.05 -4.28 -32.04
CA LEU A 443 -3.18 -4.45 -32.93
C LEU A 443 -3.97 -5.69 -32.53
N CYS A 444 -5.28 -5.57 -32.54
CA CYS A 444 -6.20 -6.67 -32.27
C CYS A 444 -7.13 -6.86 -33.46
N GLU A 445 -7.12 -8.06 -34.05
CA GLU A 445 -7.98 -8.43 -35.18
C GLU A 445 -9.01 -9.47 -34.73
N LEU A 446 -10.28 -9.18 -35.04
CA LEU A 446 -11.44 -10.02 -34.79
C LEU A 446 -12.11 -10.40 -36.11
N ARG A 447 -12.36 -11.70 -36.31
CA ARG A 447 -12.99 -12.22 -37.53
C ARG A 447 -14.34 -12.91 -37.26
N GLY A 448 -15.33 -12.52 -38.04
CA GLY A 448 -16.71 -13.02 -37.97
C GLY A 448 -17.49 -12.55 -36.74
N GLY A 449 -18.66 -13.18 -36.55
CA GLY A 449 -19.64 -12.83 -35.52
C GLY A 449 -20.93 -12.24 -36.12
N ARG A 450 -22.08 -12.72 -35.66
CA ARG A 450 -23.41 -12.19 -35.97
C ARG A 450 -24.27 -12.22 -34.68
N PRO A 451 -24.83 -11.10 -34.18
CA PRO A 451 -24.66 -9.72 -34.66
C PRO A 451 -23.19 -9.26 -34.67
N LYS A 452 -22.94 -8.11 -35.28
CA LYS A 452 -21.59 -7.55 -35.42
C LYS A 452 -20.99 -7.30 -34.03
N PRO A 453 -19.87 -7.96 -33.67
CA PRO A 453 -19.28 -7.83 -32.35
C PRO A 453 -18.59 -6.47 -32.17
N THR A 454 -18.34 -6.09 -30.92
CA THR A 454 -17.50 -4.96 -30.52
C THR A 454 -16.15 -5.44 -30.02
N LEU A 455 -15.11 -4.64 -30.26
CA LEU A 455 -13.82 -4.76 -29.59
C LEU A 455 -13.72 -3.72 -28.47
N SER A 456 -13.09 -4.10 -27.37
CA SER A 456 -12.69 -3.23 -26.26
C SER A 456 -11.28 -3.63 -25.79
N TRP A 457 -10.53 -2.65 -25.29
CA TRP A 457 -9.24 -2.89 -24.65
C TRP A 457 -9.37 -2.73 -23.14
N LEU A 458 -8.62 -3.54 -22.39
CA LEU A 458 -8.49 -3.42 -20.94
C LEU A 458 -7.01 -3.46 -20.54
N ILE A 459 -6.62 -2.58 -19.62
CA ILE A 459 -5.27 -2.51 -19.04
C ILE A 459 -5.42 -2.85 -17.56
N ASN A 460 -4.80 -3.94 -17.08
CA ASN A 460 -5.00 -4.45 -15.71
C ASN A 460 -6.49 -4.63 -15.31
N ASN A 461 -7.33 -4.96 -16.29
CA ASN A 461 -8.80 -5.07 -16.21
C ASN A 461 -9.59 -3.75 -16.03
N THR A 462 -8.95 -2.56 -16.09
CA THR A 462 -9.70 -1.31 -16.33
C THR A 462 -9.94 -1.13 -17.83
N PRO A 463 -11.13 -0.70 -18.28
CA PRO A 463 -11.40 -0.46 -19.69
C PRO A 463 -10.67 0.77 -20.20
N LEU A 464 -10.12 0.70 -21.41
CA LEU A 464 -9.51 1.82 -22.11
C LEU A 464 -10.51 2.43 -23.10
N GLU A 465 -10.96 3.66 -22.81
CA GLU A 465 -11.93 4.38 -23.64
C GLU A 465 -11.32 4.79 -24.99
N GLU A 466 -10.11 5.35 -24.99
CA GLU A 466 -9.42 5.81 -26.20
C GLU A 466 -8.66 4.68 -26.91
N HIS A 467 -9.20 4.20 -28.03
CA HIS A 467 -8.54 3.26 -28.93
C HIS A 467 -8.94 3.54 -30.38
N THR A 468 -8.03 3.29 -31.33
CA THR A 468 -8.31 3.50 -32.75
C THR A 468 -8.97 2.26 -33.35
N ILE A 469 -9.94 2.42 -34.25
CA ILE A 469 -10.48 1.35 -35.10
C ILE A 469 -9.96 1.58 -36.52
N LEU A 470 -9.02 0.75 -36.97
CA LEU A 470 -8.36 0.87 -38.28
C LEU A 470 -9.19 0.27 -39.42
N LYS A 471 -9.94 -0.81 -39.13
CA LYS A 471 -10.78 -1.51 -40.12
C LYS A 471 -12.05 -2.01 -39.45
N ASN A 472 -13.19 -1.92 -40.14
CA ASN A 472 -14.49 -2.27 -39.56
C ASN A 472 -15.52 -2.75 -40.60
N ASP A 473 -15.10 -3.59 -41.56
CA ASP A 473 -15.90 -3.97 -42.74
C ASP A 473 -17.08 -4.91 -42.46
N GLY A 474 -17.22 -5.38 -41.21
CA GLY A 474 -18.30 -6.27 -40.78
C GLY A 474 -18.00 -7.77 -40.93
N LYS A 475 -16.92 -8.14 -41.62
CA LYS A 475 -16.31 -9.48 -41.55
C LYS A 475 -15.05 -9.48 -40.67
N ILE A 476 -14.31 -8.38 -40.69
CA ILE A 476 -13.07 -8.15 -39.96
C ILE A 476 -13.15 -6.79 -39.25
N ILE A 477 -12.79 -6.78 -37.97
CA ILE A 477 -12.61 -5.57 -37.15
C ILE A 477 -11.17 -5.55 -36.66
N ILE A 478 -10.45 -4.45 -36.90
CA ILE A 478 -9.08 -4.25 -36.43
C ILE A 478 -9.06 -3.00 -35.57
N SER A 479 -8.62 -3.13 -34.32
CA SER A 479 -8.34 -2.02 -33.42
C SER A 479 -6.84 -1.90 -33.12
N LYS A 480 -6.35 -0.68 -32.94
CA LYS A 480 -4.97 -0.34 -32.57
C LYS A 480 -4.98 0.51 -31.30
N ILE A 481 -4.06 0.20 -30.40
CA ILE A 481 -3.62 1.06 -29.30
C ILE A 481 -2.11 1.32 -29.44
N SER A 482 -1.66 2.49 -29.01
CA SER A 482 -0.23 2.85 -29.04
C SER A 482 0.13 3.50 -27.70
N VAL A 483 1.21 3.04 -27.08
CA VAL A 483 1.72 3.56 -25.82
C VAL A 483 3.07 4.20 -26.10
N SER A 484 3.19 5.49 -25.84
CA SER A 484 4.43 6.25 -25.93
C SER A 484 4.99 6.51 -24.53
N GLY A 485 6.30 6.34 -24.33
CA GLY A 485 6.93 6.64 -23.05
C GLY A 485 6.56 5.64 -21.95
N ALA A 486 6.65 4.34 -22.22
CA ALA A 486 6.28 3.28 -21.27
C ALA A 486 7.08 3.38 -19.96
N GLU A 487 6.40 3.84 -18.91
CA GLU A 487 6.91 3.92 -17.54
C GLU A 487 7.11 2.54 -16.89
N ARG A 488 7.84 2.50 -15.77
CA ARG A 488 8.00 1.32 -14.90
C ARG A 488 6.69 0.69 -14.44
N SER A 489 5.63 1.48 -14.34
CA SER A 489 4.27 1.05 -13.98
C SER A 489 3.69 0.04 -14.99
N TRP A 490 4.20 0.00 -16.23
CA TRP A 490 3.85 -1.01 -17.22
C TRP A 490 4.48 -2.38 -16.95
N LEU A 491 5.43 -2.54 -16.05
CA LEU A 491 6.03 -3.84 -15.79
C LEU A 491 5.00 -4.84 -15.23
N ASN A 492 4.89 -6.01 -15.86
CA ASN A 492 3.87 -7.03 -15.60
C ASN A 492 2.42 -6.57 -15.82
N THR A 493 2.18 -5.36 -16.34
CA THR A 493 0.83 -4.91 -16.70
C THR A 493 0.25 -5.79 -17.80
N THR A 494 -0.98 -6.25 -17.61
CA THR A 494 -1.70 -7.10 -18.56
C THR A 494 -2.55 -6.24 -19.49
N VAL A 495 -2.21 -6.24 -20.78
CA VAL A 495 -3.02 -5.59 -21.82
C VAL A 495 -3.86 -6.66 -22.50
N LYS A 496 -5.17 -6.49 -22.41
CA LYS A 496 -6.19 -7.44 -22.87
C LYS A 496 -7.01 -6.81 -23.99
N CYS A 497 -7.11 -7.48 -25.13
CA CYS A 497 -8.16 -7.21 -26.10
C CYS A 497 -9.34 -8.16 -25.83
N GLN A 498 -10.54 -7.60 -25.79
CA GLN A 498 -11.78 -8.30 -25.48
C GLN A 498 -12.78 -8.10 -26.63
N ALA A 499 -13.45 -9.18 -27.04
CA ALA A 499 -14.43 -9.20 -28.11
C ALA A 499 -15.80 -9.65 -27.57
N THR A 500 -16.79 -8.77 -27.65
CA THR A 500 -18.15 -8.99 -27.12
C THR A 500 -19.16 -9.02 -28.28
N ASN A 501 -20.15 -9.93 -28.21
CA ASN A 501 -21.16 -10.13 -29.28
C ASN A 501 -22.59 -10.12 -28.72
N THR A 502 -22.87 -10.99 -27.76
CA THR A 502 -24.16 -11.10 -27.04
C THR A 502 -23.88 -11.27 -25.55
N PRO A 503 -24.75 -10.80 -24.63
CA PRO A 503 -24.66 -11.14 -23.21
C PRO A 503 -24.82 -12.65 -22.91
N LEU A 504 -25.23 -13.48 -23.88
CA LEU A 504 -25.31 -14.94 -23.74
C LEU A 504 -23.96 -15.67 -23.82
N LEU A 505 -22.87 -14.93 -24.07
CA LEU A 505 -21.51 -15.46 -24.18
C LEU A 505 -20.57 -14.68 -23.25
N SER A 506 -19.66 -15.40 -22.61
CA SER A 506 -18.42 -14.81 -22.11
C SER A 506 -17.67 -14.16 -23.27
N PRO A 507 -17.16 -12.92 -23.13
CA PRO A 507 -16.33 -12.30 -24.16
C PRO A 507 -15.15 -13.20 -24.55
N GLN A 508 -14.73 -13.16 -25.81
CA GLN A 508 -13.47 -13.77 -26.23
C GLN A 508 -12.33 -12.82 -25.88
N GLU A 509 -11.22 -13.33 -25.34
CA GLU A 509 -10.13 -12.51 -24.84
C GLU A 509 -8.77 -12.98 -25.36
N ARG A 510 -7.90 -12.03 -25.68
CA ARG A 510 -6.46 -12.23 -25.89
C ARG A 510 -5.71 -11.25 -24.98
N THR A 511 -4.65 -11.71 -24.33
CA THR A 511 -3.90 -10.92 -23.35
C THR A 511 -2.41 -11.02 -23.60
N ALA A 512 -1.71 -9.90 -23.53
CA ALA A 512 -0.26 -9.78 -23.49
C ALA A 512 0.16 -9.21 -22.12
N ARG A 513 1.14 -9.82 -21.46
CA ARG A 513 1.79 -9.24 -20.29
C ARG A 513 3.02 -8.46 -20.75
N VAL A 514 3.12 -7.20 -20.34
CA VAL A 514 4.27 -6.36 -20.67
C VAL A 514 5.47 -6.76 -19.81
N GLU A 515 6.60 -7.04 -20.46
CA GLU A 515 7.90 -7.19 -19.81
C GLU A 515 8.82 -6.03 -20.15
N MET A 516 9.72 -5.68 -19.22
CA MET A 516 10.64 -4.55 -19.39
C MET A 516 12.03 -4.86 -18.83
N ASN A 517 13.04 -4.30 -19.48
CA ASN A 517 14.38 -4.09 -18.94
C ASN A 517 14.41 -2.73 -18.23
N LEU A 518 14.75 -2.73 -16.94
CA LEU A 518 14.75 -1.55 -16.09
C LEU A 518 16.14 -1.34 -15.49
N LYS A 519 16.68 -0.12 -15.58
CA LYS A 519 17.92 0.29 -14.89
C LYS A 519 17.73 0.26 -13.36
N PRO A 520 18.80 0.15 -12.55
CA PRO A 520 18.70 0.31 -11.09
C PRO A 520 18.12 1.68 -10.72
N THR A 521 17.29 1.76 -9.68
CA THR A 521 16.76 3.04 -9.17
C THR A 521 17.57 3.59 -8.00
N SER A 522 18.18 2.71 -7.22
CA SER A 522 19.02 3.07 -6.09
C SER A 522 20.10 2.02 -5.85
N VAL A 523 21.21 2.48 -5.29
CA VAL A 523 22.30 1.69 -4.72
C VAL A 523 22.66 2.37 -3.41
N SER A 524 22.78 1.61 -2.32
CA SER A 524 23.23 2.14 -1.03
C SER A 524 24.04 1.11 -0.27
N ILE A 525 25.13 1.56 0.35
CA ILE A 525 25.81 0.83 1.41
C ILE A 525 25.05 1.15 2.70
N VAL A 526 24.45 0.12 3.28
CA VAL A 526 23.64 0.16 4.50
C VAL A 526 24.56 0.31 5.73
N ASP A 527 24.10 1.04 6.73
CA ASP A 527 24.78 1.23 8.03
C ASP A 527 26.27 1.60 7.92
N LYS A 528 26.58 2.59 7.07
CA LYS A 528 27.95 3.09 6.80
C LYS A 528 28.71 3.34 8.13
N PRO A 529 29.71 2.51 8.47
CA PRO A 529 30.30 2.52 9.80
C PRO A 529 31.22 3.73 10.01
N GLY A 530 31.05 4.44 11.14
CA GLY A 530 31.77 5.69 11.41
C GLY A 530 33.24 5.52 11.81
N GLN A 531 33.57 4.41 12.48
CA GLN A 531 34.94 4.00 12.81
C GLN A 531 35.04 2.46 12.71
N LEU A 532 36.20 1.97 12.30
CA LEU A 532 36.51 0.56 12.08
C LEU A 532 37.79 0.19 12.81
N SER A 533 37.82 -0.86 13.63
CA SER A 533 39.10 -1.36 14.16
C SER A 533 39.82 -2.21 13.13
N ALA A 534 41.14 -2.06 13.02
CA ALA A 534 41.99 -2.97 12.25
C ALA A 534 42.05 -4.40 12.87
N ASP A 535 41.66 -4.56 14.13
CA ASP A 535 41.70 -5.83 14.87
C ASP A 535 40.38 -6.66 14.74
N SER A 536 39.39 -6.21 13.96
CA SER A 536 38.04 -6.83 13.88
C SER A 536 37.47 -6.94 12.46
N GLU A 537 36.94 -8.11 12.07
CA GLU A 537 36.18 -8.21 10.81
C GLU A 537 34.94 -7.29 10.82
N VAL A 538 34.76 -6.50 9.76
CA VAL A 538 33.53 -5.74 9.48
C VAL A 538 32.82 -6.33 8.28
N THR A 539 31.48 -6.28 8.27
CA THR A 539 30.68 -6.59 7.08
C THR A 539 30.01 -5.33 6.54
N LEU A 540 30.43 -4.89 5.36
CA LEU A 540 29.72 -3.86 4.59
C LEU A 540 28.61 -4.53 3.79
N VAL A 541 27.39 -3.99 3.85
CA VAL A 541 26.23 -4.49 3.10
C VAL A 541 25.83 -3.46 2.07
N CYS A 542 25.79 -3.85 0.80
CA CYS A 542 25.26 -3.02 -0.28
C CYS A 542 23.95 -3.61 -0.81
N VAL A 543 22.95 -2.76 -1.00
CA VAL A 543 21.63 -3.10 -1.54
C VAL A 543 21.36 -2.27 -2.78
N THR A 544 20.78 -2.88 -3.80
CA THR A 544 20.25 -2.18 -4.98
C THR A 544 18.80 -2.59 -5.25
N HIS A 545 18.01 -1.66 -5.75
CA HIS A 545 16.59 -1.88 -6.06
C HIS A 545 16.25 -1.50 -7.51
N GLY A 546 15.14 -2.07 -8.00
CA GLY A 546 14.47 -1.60 -9.22
C GLY A 546 15.14 -1.97 -10.55
N SER A 547 16.23 -2.74 -10.54
CA SER A 547 16.82 -3.28 -11.77
C SER A 547 16.07 -4.53 -12.23
N ARG A 548 15.76 -4.62 -13.53
CA ARG A 548 15.30 -5.84 -14.21
C ARG A 548 16.12 -6.03 -15.50
N PRO A 549 16.78 -7.17 -15.74
CA PRO A 549 17.07 -8.24 -14.76
C PRO A 549 17.84 -7.70 -13.52
N PRO A 550 17.94 -8.48 -12.44
CA PRO A 550 18.66 -8.07 -11.24
C PRO A 550 20.08 -7.61 -11.56
N ALA A 551 20.50 -6.53 -10.92
CA ALA A 551 21.83 -5.95 -11.16
C ALA A 551 22.91 -6.78 -10.47
N GLN A 552 24.06 -6.95 -11.12
CA GLN A 552 25.23 -7.60 -10.55
C GLN A 552 25.96 -6.59 -9.66
N ILE A 553 26.17 -6.92 -8.38
CA ILE A 553 26.86 -6.03 -7.44
C ILE A 553 28.35 -6.36 -7.39
N SER A 554 29.20 -5.33 -7.35
CA SER A 554 30.64 -5.53 -7.14
C SER A 554 31.32 -4.38 -6.40
N TRP A 555 32.27 -4.73 -5.53
CA TRP A 555 32.97 -3.81 -4.62
C TRP A 555 34.30 -3.33 -5.21
N TYR A 556 34.54 -2.02 -5.23
CA TYR A 556 35.80 -1.38 -5.63
C TYR A 556 36.48 -0.77 -4.39
N ARG A 557 37.82 -0.76 -4.38
CA ARG A 557 38.61 0.21 -3.61
C ARG A 557 39.15 1.22 -4.61
N GLU A 558 38.82 2.49 -4.41
CA GLU A 558 39.05 3.57 -5.38
C GLU A 558 38.54 3.16 -6.77
N ASN A 559 39.44 2.91 -7.74
CA ASN A 559 39.08 2.49 -9.10
C ASN A 559 39.53 1.05 -9.45
N ARG A 560 39.94 0.23 -8.47
CA ARG A 560 40.30 -1.19 -8.67
C ARG A 560 39.29 -2.11 -8.02
N ARG A 561 39.00 -3.26 -8.64
CA ARG A 561 38.14 -4.32 -8.07
C ARG A 561 38.71 -4.74 -6.72
N TYR A 562 37.90 -4.69 -5.66
CA TYR A 562 38.27 -5.24 -4.36
C TYR A 562 37.97 -6.74 -4.34
N THR A 563 38.98 -7.52 -3.98
CA THR A 563 38.96 -9.01 -3.95
C THR A 563 39.45 -9.58 -2.62
N ARG A 564 39.67 -8.72 -1.60
CA ARG A 564 40.03 -9.15 -0.25
C ARG A 564 38.78 -9.40 0.57
N GLY A 565 38.79 -10.44 1.39
CA GLY A 565 37.68 -10.79 2.28
C GLY A 565 36.72 -11.81 1.68
N LYS A 566 35.61 -12.04 2.39
CA LYS A 566 34.54 -12.98 2.02
C LYS A 566 33.43 -12.19 1.34
N HIS A 567 33.01 -12.64 0.16
CA HIS A 567 31.92 -12.04 -0.60
C HIS A 567 30.71 -13.00 -0.60
N SER A 568 29.52 -12.48 -0.35
CA SER A 568 28.26 -13.21 -0.59
C SER A 568 27.25 -12.31 -1.29
N GLU A 569 26.69 -12.79 -2.39
CA GLU A 569 25.59 -12.12 -3.11
C GLU A 569 24.28 -12.89 -2.92
N TYR A 570 23.18 -12.16 -2.78
CA TYR A 570 21.84 -12.69 -2.55
C TYR A 570 20.86 -11.86 -3.39
N ILE A 571 20.04 -12.53 -4.21
CA ILE A 571 19.22 -11.88 -5.23
C ILE A 571 17.75 -12.24 -4.99
N ASN A 572 16.93 -11.21 -4.75
CA ASN A 572 15.47 -11.26 -4.79
C ASN A 572 14.96 -10.81 -6.18
N GLU A 573 13.67 -11.01 -6.43
CA GLU A 573 12.97 -10.47 -7.62
C GLU A 573 13.04 -8.94 -7.75
N THR A 574 13.20 -8.22 -6.63
CA THR A 574 13.12 -6.75 -6.54
C THR A 574 14.41 -6.07 -6.06
N SER A 575 15.39 -6.84 -5.59
CA SER A 575 16.66 -6.32 -5.07
C SER A 575 17.81 -7.31 -5.16
N SER A 576 19.01 -6.82 -5.52
CA SER A 576 20.25 -7.54 -5.27
C SER A 576 20.88 -7.02 -3.98
N ILE A 577 21.52 -7.91 -3.22
CA ILE A 577 22.22 -7.60 -1.97
C ILE A 577 23.59 -8.26 -2.02
N SER A 578 24.65 -7.49 -1.78
CA SER A 578 26.01 -8.02 -1.62
C SER A 578 26.54 -7.68 -0.23
N LYS A 579 27.18 -8.66 0.41
CA LYS A 579 27.91 -8.47 1.67
C LYS A 579 29.39 -8.70 1.41
N LEU A 580 30.20 -7.74 1.86
CA LEU A 580 31.66 -7.80 1.88
C LEU A 580 32.10 -7.87 3.35
N THR A 581 32.54 -9.04 3.80
CA THR A 581 33.15 -9.23 5.12
C THR A 581 34.67 -9.18 5.00
N MET A 582 35.31 -8.20 5.63
CA MET A 582 36.75 -7.95 5.52
C MET A 582 37.34 -7.54 6.87
N LEU A 583 38.62 -7.85 7.08
CA LEU A 583 39.42 -7.29 8.16
C LEU A 583 40.04 -5.96 7.65
N PRO A 584 39.70 -4.79 8.21
CA PRO A 584 40.31 -3.52 7.83
C PRO A 584 41.82 -3.53 8.08
N GLN A 585 42.60 -2.84 7.25
CA GLN A 585 44.03 -2.68 7.46
C GLN A 585 44.40 -1.20 7.65
N PRO A 586 45.52 -0.85 8.32
CA PRO A 586 46.00 0.53 8.45
C PRO A 586 46.14 1.29 7.12
N GLU A 587 46.41 0.55 6.05
CA GLU A 587 46.50 1.04 4.66
C GLU A 587 45.14 1.26 3.95
N ASP A 588 44.04 0.78 4.52
CA ASP A 588 42.67 1.05 4.07
C ASP A 588 42.11 2.34 4.73
N ASP A 589 42.81 2.94 5.71
CA ASP A 589 42.38 4.19 6.35
C ASP A 589 42.30 5.36 5.35
N GLY A 590 41.19 6.10 5.40
CA GLY A 590 40.89 7.16 4.44
C GLY A 590 40.60 6.70 3.01
N ALA A 591 40.72 5.42 2.68
CA ALA A 591 40.41 4.89 1.34
C ALA A 591 38.89 4.87 1.09
N THR A 592 38.48 5.03 -0.17
CA THR A 592 37.07 4.98 -0.54
C THR A 592 36.71 3.58 -1.05
N ILE A 593 35.81 2.89 -0.34
CA ILE A 593 35.15 1.67 -0.81
C ILE A 593 33.87 2.07 -1.55
N ARG A 594 33.67 1.53 -2.75
CA ARG A 594 32.52 1.84 -3.61
C ARG A 594 31.82 0.56 -4.06
N CYS A 595 30.52 0.49 -3.80
CA CYS A 595 29.64 -0.52 -4.38
C CYS A 595 29.13 -0.04 -5.73
N ARG A 596 29.25 -0.86 -6.78
CA ARG A 596 28.59 -0.68 -8.09
C ARG A 596 27.53 -1.75 -8.25
N ALA A 597 26.35 -1.39 -8.74
CA ALA A 597 25.35 -2.33 -9.26
C ALA A 597 25.16 -2.09 -10.76
N ASP A 598 25.42 -3.11 -11.57
CA ASP A 598 25.43 -3.03 -13.04
C ASP A 598 24.27 -3.85 -13.64
N ASN A 599 23.47 -3.27 -14.54
CA ASN A 599 22.42 -4.01 -15.25
C ASN A 599 23.02 -4.72 -16.48
N PRO A 600 23.01 -6.06 -16.54
CA PRO A 600 23.77 -6.82 -17.54
C PRO A 600 23.23 -6.71 -18.98
N ILE A 601 22.01 -6.17 -19.18
CA ILE A 601 21.44 -5.93 -20.52
C ILE A 601 21.65 -4.46 -20.93
N LEU A 602 21.21 -3.52 -20.08
CA LEU A 602 21.25 -2.08 -20.37
C LEU A 602 22.65 -1.47 -20.26
N ARG A 603 23.59 -2.13 -19.59
CA ARG A 603 24.96 -1.66 -19.30
C ARG A 603 25.02 -0.31 -18.55
N VAL A 604 23.93 0.02 -17.87
CA VAL A 604 23.80 1.16 -16.97
C VAL A 604 24.09 0.68 -15.55
N ALA A 605 24.94 1.41 -14.84
CA ALA A 605 25.27 1.15 -13.45
C ALA A 605 24.97 2.36 -12.56
N LEU A 606 24.62 2.09 -11.31
CA LEU A 606 24.64 3.06 -10.22
C LEU A 606 25.70 2.66 -9.19
N GLU A 607 26.28 3.65 -8.51
CA GLU A 607 27.36 3.43 -7.54
C GLU A 607 27.11 4.24 -6.26
N ASP A 608 27.40 3.65 -5.09
CA ASP A 608 27.46 4.34 -3.79
C ASP A 608 28.81 4.07 -3.12
N SER A 609 29.27 4.99 -2.26
CA SER A 609 30.57 4.91 -1.62
C SER A 609 30.55 5.25 -0.13
N VAL A 610 31.53 4.68 0.58
CA VAL A 610 31.87 5.00 1.96
C VAL A 610 33.38 5.25 2.03
N LYS A 611 33.78 6.32 2.70
CA LYS A 611 35.18 6.57 3.04
C LYS A 611 35.48 5.85 4.34
N MET A 612 36.46 4.95 4.33
CA MET A 612 36.86 4.17 5.49
C MET A 612 37.55 5.10 6.51
N SER A 613 37.25 4.88 7.79
CA SER A 613 37.93 5.50 8.93
C SER A 613 38.40 4.35 9.81
N VAL A 614 39.62 3.88 9.58
CA VAL A 614 40.20 2.72 10.25
C VAL A 614 41.06 3.22 11.40
N VAL A 615 40.76 2.79 12.62
CA VAL A 615 41.55 3.09 13.80
C VAL A 615 42.54 1.96 14.10
N TYR A 616 43.80 2.33 14.35
CA TYR A 616 44.94 1.43 14.53
C TYR A 616 46.03 2.07 15.39
N LYS A 617 46.88 1.26 16.03
CA LYS A 617 48.06 1.73 16.78
C LYS A 617 49.07 2.38 15.82
N PRO A 618 49.90 3.35 16.26
CA PRO A 618 50.78 4.07 15.35
C PRO A 618 51.73 3.14 14.58
N VAL A 619 51.86 3.35 13.28
CA VAL A 619 52.84 2.67 12.42
C VAL A 619 53.99 3.64 12.18
N LEU A 620 55.20 3.24 12.58
CA LEU A 620 56.39 4.08 12.57
C LEU A 620 57.46 3.53 11.62
N THR A 621 58.00 4.41 10.78
CA THR A 621 59.22 4.18 10.01
C THR A 621 60.19 5.31 10.31
N MET A 622 61.41 4.98 10.74
CA MET A 622 62.44 5.98 11.07
C MET A 622 63.56 5.93 10.04
N SER A 623 64.10 7.09 9.70
CA SER A 623 65.22 7.23 8.76
C SER A 623 66.21 8.28 9.26
N LEU A 624 67.46 8.17 8.84
CA LEU A 624 68.39 9.30 8.85
C LEU A 624 67.86 10.39 7.90
N GLY A 625 68.17 11.66 8.15
CA GLY A 625 67.80 12.77 7.29
C GLY A 625 68.25 12.57 5.84
N SER A 626 67.36 12.85 4.88
CA SER A 626 67.54 12.49 3.46
C SER A 626 68.72 13.18 2.74
N THR A 627 69.33 14.19 3.36
CA THR A 627 70.53 14.88 2.87
C THR A 627 71.84 14.28 3.41
N LEU A 628 71.77 13.35 4.37
CA LEU A 628 72.93 12.78 5.06
C LEU A 628 73.29 11.42 4.46
N ASN A 629 74.59 11.18 4.22
CA ASN A 629 75.10 9.87 3.84
C ASN A 629 75.55 9.09 5.09
N PRO A 630 74.89 7.96 5.46
CA PRO A 630 75.26 7.17 6.65
C PRO A 630 76.72 6.66 6.67
N ASN A 631 77.39 6.65 5.52
CA ASN A 631 78.78 6.20 5.39
C ASN A 631 79.82 7.33 5.36
N ASP A 632 79.44 8.59 5.60
CA ASP A 632 80.37 9.73 5.54
C ASP A 632 80.26 10.70 6.75
N ILE A 633 79.50 10.34 7.79
CA ILE A 633 79.33 11.12 9.03
C ILE A 633 80.60 11.05 9.88
N LYS A 634 81.11 12.19 10.36
CA LYS A 634 82.37 12.34 11.09
C LYS A 634 82.19 13.09 12.41
N GLU A 635 83.15 12.95 13.33
CA GLU A 635 83.15 13.71 14.59
C GLU A 635 83.16 15.23 14.36
N GLY A 636 82.08 15.90 14.77
CA GLY A 636 81.86 17.33 14.60
C GLY A 636 80.75 17.70 13.61
N ASP A 637 80.19 16.75 12.86
CA ASP A 637 79.06 16.98 11.95
C ASP A 637 77.73 17.16 12.71
N ASP A 638 76.75 17.81 12.07
CA ASP A 638 75.37 17.89 12.56
C ASP A 638 74.51 16.80 11.89
N VAL A 639 73.82 15.98 12.70
CA VAL A 639 73.03 14.82 12.26
C VAL A 639 71.57 14.99 12.65
N TYR A 640 70.65 14.47 11.85
CA TYR A 640 69.24 14.38 12.24
C TYR A 640 68.55 13.11 11.76
N PHE A 641 67.49 12.74 12.47
CA PHE A 641 66.58 11.63 12.16
C PHE A 641 65.17 12.16 11.91
N GLU A 642 64.42 11.46 11.07
CA GLU A 642 63.00 11.70 10.80
C GLU A 642 62.18 10.48 11.20
N CYS A 643 61.12 10.70 12.00
CA CYS A 643 60.20 9.67 12.45
C CYS A 643 58.87 9.81 11.70
N ASN A 644 58.71 9.05 10.63
CA ASN A 644 57.50 9.03 9.81
C ASN A 644 56.44 8.14 10.48
N ILE A 645 55.43 8.79 11.09
CA ILE A 645 54.35 8.16 11.87
C ILE A 645 53.03 8.30 11.12
N LYS A 646 52.33 7.17 10.92
CA LYS A 646 50.91 7.09 10.51
C LYS A 646 50.09 6.56 11.67
N ALA A 647 49.01 7.26 12.06
CA ALA A 647 48.15 6.85 13.16
C ALA A 647 46.73 7.41 13.01
N ASN A 648 45.72 6.60 13.33
CA ASN A 648 44.33 7.04 13.51
C ASN A 648 43.75 6.37 14.77
N PRO A 649 43.31 7.10 15.80
CA PRO A 649 43.45 8.55 15.99
C PRO A 649 44.91 9.00 15.97
N LYS A 650 45.13 10.30 15.75
CA LYS A 650 46.48 10.89 15.67
C LYS A 650 47.28 10.67 16.96
N GLU A 651 48.59 10.54 16.81
CA GLU A 651 49.55 10.43 17.90
C GLU A 651 49.48 11.61 18.89
N HIS A 652 49.53 11.31 20.19
CA HIS A 652 49.52 12.29 21.29
C HIS A 652 50.84 12.36 22.06
N ARG A 653 51.70 11.34 21.91
CA ARG A 653 53.05 11.27 22.49
C ARG A 653 54.01 10.71 21.45
N ILE A 654 55.20 11.31 21.38
CA ILE A 654 56.35 10.84 20.59
C ILE A 654 57.56 10.90 21.53
N SER A 655 58.38 9.85 21.52
CA SER A 655 59.61 9.76 22.31
C SER A 655 60.72 9.12 21.48
N TRP A 656 61.97 9.46 21.81
CA TRP A 656 63.16 9.01 21.11
C TRP A 656 64.05 8.22 22.05
N TYR A 657 64.73 7.20 21.53
CA TYR A 657 65.59 6.32 22.30
C TYR A 657 66.95 6.14 21.62
N HIS A 658 68.00 6.03 22.42
CA HIS A 658 69.38 5.73 22.03
C HIS A 658 69.84 4.53 22.87
N ASN A 659 70.16 3.42 22.23
CA ASN A 659 70.52 2.16 22.87
C ASN A 659 69.50 1.72 23.95
N GLU A 660 68.21 1.87 23.65
CA GLU A 660 67.04 1.66 24.53
C GLU A 660 66.87 2.61 25.73
N GLU A 661 67.76 3.59 25.95
CA GLU A 661 67.56 4.68 26.91
C GLU A 661 66.82 5.87 26.28
N GLN A 662 65.93 6.53 27.03
CA GLN A 662 65.12 7.63 26.47
C GLN A 662 65.92 8.93 26.34
N VAL A 663 66.01 9.45 25.11
CA VAL A 663 66.67 10.73 24.81
C VAL A 663 65.80 11.90 25.28
N THR A 664 66.37 12.76 26.12
CA THR A 664 65.75 14.03 26.55
C THR A 664 66.33 15.21 25.76
N GLN A 665 65.54 16.25 25.53
CA GLN A 665 66.02 17.46 24.87
C GLN A 665 67.04 18.19 25.75
N ASN A 666 68.22 18.49 25.19
CA ASN A 666 69.33 19.11 25.90
C ASN A 666 70.10 20.06 24.97
N MET A 667 69.65 21.33 24.94
CA MET A 667 70.19 22.37 24.05
C MET A 667 71.68 22.67 24.29
N SER A 668 72.17 22.57 25.54
CA SER A 668 73.59 22.83 25.84
C SER A 668 74.51 21.71 25.38
N SER A 669 73.95 20.52 25.13
CA SER A 669 74.66 19.34 24.59
C SER A 669 74.31 19.06 23.13
N GLY A 670 73.71 20.01 22.42
CA GLY A 670 73.41 19.90 20.98
C GLY A 670 72.21 19.00 20.63
N VAL A 671 71.42 18.55 21.60
CA VAL A 671 70.30 17.62 21.40
C VAL A 671 68.97 18.38 21.32
N PHE A 672 68.38 18.44 20.13
CA PHE A 672 67.10 19.12 19.87
C PHE A 672 66.04 18.13 19.42
N ILE A 673 64.89 18.11 20.09
CA ILE A 673 63.75 17.29 19.72
C ILE A 673 62.67 18.22 19.15
N SER A 674 62.45 18.13 17.84
CA SER A 674 61.28 18.66 17.15
C SER A 674 60.23 17.56 16.99
N THR A 675 58.98 17.96 16.75
CA THR A 675 57.78 17.08 16.79
C THR A 675 57.96 15.70 16.13
N LYS A 676 58.60 15.62 14.96
CA LYS A 676 58.92 14.35 14.26
C LYS A 676 60.40 14.21 13.89
N SER A 677 61.29 14.99 14.50
CA SER A 677 62.73 14.97 14.19
C SER A 677 63.61 15.12 15.42
N LEU A 678 64.61 14.23 15.56
CA LEU A 678 65.70 14.36 16.53
C LEU A 678 66.92 14.92 15.81
N VAL A 679 67.50 16.01 16.32
CA VAL A 679 68.72 16.63 15.80
C VAL A 679 69.81 16.53 16.86
N LEU A 680 71.02 16.15 16.43
CA LEU A 680 72.23 16.00 17.23
C LEU A 680 73.32 16.86 16.60
N GLN A 681 73.68 17.97 17.24
CA GLN A 681 74.73 18.86 16.73
C GLN A 681 76.12 18.43 17.20
N ARG A 682 77.11 18.55 16.30
CA ARG A 682 78.53 18.24 16.53
C ARG A 682 78.77 16.85 17.13
N VAL A 683 78.21 15.83 16.49
CA VAL A 683 78.23 14.44 16.99
C VAL A 683 79.64 13.95 17.33
N SER A 684 79.75 13.18 18.40
CA SER A 684 80.97 12.50 18.82
C SER A 684 80.88 10.99 18.60
N ARG A 685 81.99 10.27 18.70
CA ARG A 685 81.97 8.79 18.70
C ARG A 685 81.15 8.14 19.81
N ARG A 686 80.69 8.90 20.83
CA ARG A 686 79.81 8.42 21.90
C ARG A 686 78.33 8.42 21.51
N ASP A 687 77.98 9.24 20.53
CA ASP A 687 76.62 9.36 20.01
C ASP A 687 76.32 8.27 18.97
N GLY A 688 77.34 7.55 18.49
CA GLY A 688 77.15 6.31 17.73
C GLY A 688 76.35 5.26 18.51
N GLY A 689 75.47 4.53 17.83
CA GLY A 689 74.57 3.58 18.50
C GLY A 689 73.25 3.37 17.75
N LEU A 690 72.35 2.58 18.34
CA LEU A 690 71.02 2.34 17.79
C LEU A 690 70.04 3.43 18.25
N TYR A 691 69.42 4.14 17.31
CA TYR A 691 68.33 5.06 17.59
C TYR A 691 66.99 4.45 17.17
N SER A 692 65.92 4.75 17.92
CA SER A 692 64.54 4.45 17.53
C SER A 692 63.59 5.56 17.99
N CYS A 693 62.43 5.68 17.35
CA CYS A 693 61.34 6.50 17.85
C CYS A 693 60.16 5.61 18.28
N ARG A 694 59.44 6.03 19.33
CA ARG A 694 58.18 5.44 19.77
C ARG A 694 57.07 6.49 19.75
N ALA A 695 55.85 6.07 19.44
CA ALA A 695 54.69 6.97 19.43
C ALA A 695 53.45 6.27 19.97
N ALA A 696 52.61 7.02 20.67
CA ALA A 696 51.37 6.53 21.26
C ALA A 696 50.15 7.29 20.73
N ASN A 697 49.07 6.55 20.47
CA ASN A 697 47.72 7.08 20.32
C ASN A 697 46.78 6.42 21.35
N GLN A 698 45.47 6.62 21.22
CA GLN A 698 44.48 6.10 22.17
C GLN A 698 44.38 4.57 22.20
N LEU A 699 44.94 3.86 21.20
CA LEU A 699 44.94 2.40 21.11
C LEU A 699 46.23 1.75 21.63
N GLY A 700 47.26 2.53 21.94
CA GLY A 700 48.53 2.07 22.50
C GLY A 700 49.77 2.78 21.94
N GLU A 701 50.94 2.30 22.37
CA GLU A 701 52.25 2.73 21.91
C GLU A 701 52.87 1.70 20.96
N THR A 702 53.75 2.13 20.06
CA THR A 702 54.49 1.28 19.13
C THR A 702 55.86 1.92 18.84
N SER A 703 56.87 1.08 18.53
CA SER A 703 58.23 1.50 18.20
C SER A 703 58.49 1.40 16.69
N SER A 704 59.35 2.26 16.16
CA SER A 704 60.01 2.04 14.88
C SER A 704 60.98 0.86 14.96
N GLN A 705 61.39 0.37 13.78
CA GLN A 705 62.68 -0.33 13.68
C GLN A 705 63.81 0.64 14.03
N SER A 706 64.91 0.12 14.57
CA SER A 706 66.06 0.93 15.00
C SER A 706 67.02 1.21 13.84
N VAL A 707 67.59 2.41 13.79
CA VAL A 707 68.59 2.84 12.80
C VAL A 707 69.92 3.06 13.51
N TYR A 708 71.00 2.49 12.99
CA TYR A 708 72.34 2.63 13.57
C TYR A 708 73.03 3.92 13.09
N LEU A 709 73.48 4.76 14.02
CA LEU A 709 74.36 5.88 13.76
C LEU A 709 75.82 5.42 13.83
N ARG A 710 76.53 5.50 12.72
CA ARG A 710 77.99 5.36 12.65
C ARG A 710 78.61 6.76 12.59
N VAL A 711 79.41 7.12 13.57
CA VAL A 711 80.21 8.37 13.58
C VAL A 711 81.66 7.99 13.38
N GLN A 712 82.25 8.39 12.26
CA GLN A 712 83.65 8.14 11.94
C GLN A 712 84.57 9.12 12.68
N TYR A 713 85.77 8.67 13.05
CA TYR A 713 86.71 9.45 13.84
C TYR A 713 88.18 9.20 13.51
N ALA A 714 88.96 10.27 13.63
CA ALA A 714 90.41 10.22 13.47
C ALA A 714 91.08 9.43 14.62
N PRO A 715 92.22 8.76 14.39
CA PRO A 715 92.77 7.80 15.34
C PRO A 715 93.20 8.39 16.70
N THR A 716 93.02 7.61 17.76
CA THR A 716 93.37 7.95 19.15
C THR A 716 94.00 6.75 19.84
N CYS A 717 94.98 6.96 20.73
CA CYS A 717 95.64 5.86 21.46
C CYS A 717 94.63 4.97 22.20
N ALA A 718 94.73 3.65 22.01
CA ALA A 718 93.95 2.66 22.75
C ALA A 718 94.57 2.30 24.11
N GLN A 719 95.77 2.82 24.38
CA GLN A 719 96.58 2.58 25.58
C GLN A 719 97.02 3.91 26.19
N THR A 720 97.27 3.92 27.50
CA THR A 720 97.77 5.10 28.24
C THR A 720 99.08 5.61 27.62
N SER A 721 99.20 6.94 27.51
CA SER A 721 100.31 7.62 26.86
C SER A 721 100.63 8.93 27.61
N PRO A 722 101.88 9.17 28.04
CA PRO A 722 103.09 8.39 27.75
C PRO A 722 103.16 7.04 28.49
N LEU A 723 103.73 6.03 27.83
CA LEU A 723 104.09 4.74 28.41
C LEU A 723 105.61 4.66 28.57
N VAL A 724 106.11 4.30 29.75
CA VAL A 724 107.55 4.11 30.00
C VAL A 724 107.94 2.67 29.67
N LEU A 725 109.06 2.47 28.97
CA LEU A 725 109.60 1.15 28.62
C LEU A 725 111.11 1.11 28.85
N GLY A 726 111.59 0.14 29.63
CA GLY A 726 113.02 -0.10 29.85
C GLY A 726 113.64 -0.85 28.69
N ALA A 727 114.70 -0.29 28.11
CA ALA A 727 115.57 -0.99 27.16
C ALA A 727 116.91 -1.34 27.82
N ARG A 728 117.46 -2.51 27.47
CA ARG A 728 118.86 -2.85 27.73
C ARG A 728 119.67 -2.51 26.48
N LEU A 729 120.88 -1.95 26.65
CA LEU A 729 121.82 -1.72 25.55
C LEU A 729 121.98 -2.98 24.69
N ASP A 730 121.95 -2.80 23.38
CA ASP A 730 121.98 -3.82 22.32
C ASP A 730 120.88 -4.89 22.30
N SER A 731 119.94 -4.88 23.26
CA SER A 731 118.73 -5.68 23.17
C SER A 731 117.73 -5.09 22.17
N SER A 732 116.96 -5.94 21.48
CA SER A 732 115.84 -5.46 20.67
C SER A 732 114.56 -5.44 21.51
N LEU A 733 113.96 -4.25 21.62
CA LEU A 733 112.69 -4.00 22.27
C LEU A 733 111.58 -3.94 21.21
N LYS A 734 110.50 -4.70 21.41
CA LYS A 734 109.26 -4.57 20.63
C LYS A 734 108.38 -3.49 21.26
N VAL A 735 108.09 -2.44 20.52
CA VAL A 735 107.21 -1.34 20.95
C VAL A 735 105.91 -1.43 20.15
N ARG A 736 104.80 -1.80 20.80
CA ARG A 736 103.48 -1.92 20.16
C ARG A 736 102.63 -0.67 20.45
N CYS A 737 102.25 0.01 19.38
CA CYS A 737 101.29 1.11 19.37
C CYS A 737 99.95 0.63 18.84
N SER A 738 98.88 0.78 19.63
CA SER A 738 97.52 0.44 19.24
C SER A 738 96.65 1.70 19.30
N VAL A 739 95.80 1.92 18.29
CA VAL A 739 94.87 3.05 18.21
C VAL A 739 93.44 2.57 17.99
N SER A 740 92.48 3.30 18.57
CA SER A 740 91.06 3.22 18.22
C SER A 740 90.80 4.22 17.08
N ALA A 741 90.16 3.76 16.01
CA ALA A 741 89.84 4.53 14.80
C ALA A 741 88.62 3.92 14.08
N ASP A 742 87.78 4.76 13.45
CA ASP A 742 86.79 4.33 12.45
C ASP A 742 86.83 5.31 11.26
N PRO A 743 87.14 4.90 10.01
CA PRO A 743 87.53 3.54 9.59
C PRO A 743 88.79 3.01 10.27
N ALA A 744 88.85 1.67 10.36
CA ALA A 744 89.93 0.89 10.99
C ALA A 744 91.17 0.71 10.09
N ASP A 745 91.13 1.18 8.84
CA ASP A 745 92.28 1.24 7.94
C ASP A 745 93.16 2.45 8.29
N VAL A 746 94.28 2.19 8.97
CA VAL A 746 95.13 3.25 9.53
C VAL A 746 96.59 3.14 9.07
N ALA A 747 97.11 4.24 8.53
CA ALA A 747 98.52 4.39 8.18
C ALA A 747 99.35 4.88 9.38
N PHE A 748 100.48 4.22 9.67
CA PHE A 748 101.34 4.52 10.83
C PHE A 748 102.65 5.23 10.46
N TYR A 749 103.05 6.13 11.35
CA TYR A 749 104.28 6.92 11.33
C TYR A 749 104.96 6.82 12.70
N TRP A 750 106.26 6.56 12.72
CA TRP A 750 107.08 6.54 13.94
C TRP A 750 108.22 7.56 13.85
N GLN A 751 108.47 8.26 14.94
CA GLN A 751 109.55 9.25 15.08
C GLN A 751 110.25 9.04 16.43
N PHE A 752 111.57 9.15 16.48
CA PHE A 752 112.34 9.20 17.72
C PHE A 752 112.72 10.64 18.04
N ASN A 753 112.79 10.97 19.33
CA ASN A 753 113.11 12.31 19.82
C ASN A 753 113.85 12.23 21.18
N ASN A 754 115.08 12.73 21.24
CA ASN A 754 115.85 12.87 22.48
C ASN A 754 116.19 14.36 22.73
N SER A 755 117.12 14.66 23.65
CA SER A 755 117.48 16.03 24.04
C SER A 755 118.34 16.81 23.01
N GLY A 756 118.73 16.20 21.89
CA GLY A 756 119.58 16.84 20.86
C GLY A 756 119.28 16.46 19.41
N GLU A 757 118.57 15.35 19.17
CA GLU A 757 118.26 14.82 17.84
C GLU A 757 116.80 14.32 17.76
N SER A 758 116.19 14.49 16.58
CA SER A 758 114.83 14.07 16.26
C SER A 758 114.79 13.53 14.83
N PHE A 759 114.39 12.27 14.65
CA PHE A 759 114.38 11.64 13.32
C PHE A 759 113.16 10.73 13.11
N GLN A 760 112.70 10.65 11.85
CA GLN A 760 111.69 9.68 11.46
C GLN A 760 112.30 8.26 11.43
N VAL A 761 111.61 7.30 12.06
CA VAL A 761 112.02 5.90 12.01
C VAL A 761 111.67 5.34 10.63
N SER A 762 112.62 4.64 9.99
CA SER A 762 112.40 4.03 8.67
C SER A 762 111.24 3.03 8.70
N PRO A 763 110.30 3.05 7.71
CA PRO A 763 109.22 2.08 7.59
C PRO A 763 109.67 0.62 7.63
N ALA A 764 110.89 0.30 7.19
CA ALA A 764 111.43 -1.06 7.25
C ALA A 764 111.65 -1.60 8.69
N ARG A 765 111.54 -0.77 9.73
CA ARG A 765 111.69 -1.19 11.15
C ARG A 765 110.37 -1.45 11.87
N TYR A 766 109.23 -1.14 11.27
CA TYR A 766 107.91 -1.35 11.89
C TYR A 766 106.91 -1.97 10.92
N VAL A 767 105.95 -2.73 11.46
CA VAL A 767 104.90 -3.41 10.68
C VAL A 767 103.55 -3.01 11.23
N SER A 768 102.59 -2.72 10.36
CA SER A 768 101.18 -2.55 10.74
C SER A 768 100.54 -3.92 10.96
N THR A 769 99.92 -4.12 12.11
CA THR A 769 99.34 -5.38 12.57
C THR A 769 97.84 -5.20 12.84
N GLY A 770 96.98 -5.87 12.07
CA GLY A 770 95.53 -5.83 12.27
C GLY A 770 94.86 -4.48 11.95
N GLY A 771 95.46 -3.66 11.08
CA GLY A 771 94.94 -2.34 10.66
C GLY A 771 95.10 -1.23 11.71
N THR A 772 94.78 -1.51 12.97
CA THR A 772 94.68 -0.55 14.08
C THR A 772 95.86 -0.59 15.06
N ALA A 773 96.89 -1.39 14.81
CA ALA A 773 98.13 -1.38 15.60
C ALA A 773 99.39 -1.45 14.72
N SER A 774 100.54 -1.09 15.30
CA SER A 774 101.87 -1.21 14.69
C SER A 774 102.89 -1.69 15.72
N GLU A 775 103.72 -2.66 15.34
CA GLU A 775 104.90 -3.11 16.11
C GLU A 775 106.17 -2.53 15.50
N LEU A 776 106.90 -1.71 16.27
CA LEU A 776 108.25 -1.22 15.97
C LEU A 776 109.28 -2.09 16.70
N ARG A 777 110.30 -2.57 15.98
CA ARG A 777 111.48 -3.20 16.58
C ARG A 777 112.57 -2.15 16.78
N TYR A 778 112.73 -1.72 18.03
CA TYR A 778 113.77 -0.78 18.46
C TYR A 778 115.00 -1.53 19.01
N ARG A 779 116.16 -0.88 19.02
CA ARG A 779 117.41 -1.33 19.69
C ARG A 779 118.22 -0.08 20.03
N ALA A 780 118.52 0.12 21.30
CA ALA A 780 119.41 1.18 21.76
C ALA A 780 120.86 0.67 21.69
N ALA A 781 121.71 1.29 20.87
CA ALA A 781 123.13 0.92 20.72
C ALA A 781 124.04 1.81 21.58
N SER A 782 123.56 2.99 21.96
CA SER A 782 124.24 4.00 22.74
C SER A 782 123.31 4.62 23.79
N GLU A 783 123.85 5.38 24.73
CA GLU A 783 123.03 6.14 25.70
C GLU A 783 122.24 7.29 25.07
N ARG A 784 122.57 7.70 23.84
CA ARG A 784 121.79 8.69 23.08
C ARG A 784 120.50 8.10 22.49
N ASP A 785 120.38 6.78 22.44
CA ASP A 785 119.18 6.08 21.93
C ASP A 785 118.06 5.94 22.97
N TYR A 786 118.24 6.48 24.19
CA TYR A 786 117.17 6.66 25.17
C TYR A 786 116.45 7.99 24.90
N GLY A 787 115.11 7.98 24.92
CA GLY A 787 114.29 9.11 24.46
C GLY A 787 112.84 8.71 24.16
N ALA A 788 112.07 9.62 23.58
CA ALA A 788 110.66 9.41 23.27
C ALA A 788 110.47 8.86 21.85
N LEU A 789 109.88 7.67 21.73
CA LEU A 789 109.29 7.18 20.47
C LEU A 789 107.85 7.69 20.35
N LEU A 790 107.56 8.39 19.25
CA LEU A 790 106.29 9.02 18.94
C LEU A 790 105.60 8.25 17.81
N CYS A 791 104.57 7.48 18.16
CA CYS A 791 103.65 6.86 17.19
C CYS A 791 102.55 7.86 16.80
N ARG A 792 102.32 8.05 15.50
CA ARG A 792 101.14 8.74 14.96
C ARG A 792 100.46 7.88 13.91
N ALA A 793 99.13 7.89 13.91
CA ALA A 793 98.31 7.15 12.97
C ALA A 793 97.34 8.08 12.23
N THR A 794 96.95 7.72 11.00
CA THR A 794 96.08 8.51 10.11
C THR A 794 95.09 7.58 9.41
N ASN A 795 93.79 7.90 9.42
CA ASN A 795 92.77 7.24 8.60
C ASN A 795 92.10 8.27 7.65
N ALA A 796 91.07 7.85 6.91
CA ALA A 796 90.35 8.69 5.95
C ALA A 796 89.68 9.94 6.58
N VAL A 797 89.38 9.92 7.88
CA VAL A 797 88.80 11.07 8.62
C VAL A 797 89.86 12.09 8.97
N GLY A 798 91.08 11.65 9.26
CA GLY A 798 92.21 12.54 9.48
C GLY A 798 93.35 11.95 10.31
N ARG A 799 94.30 12.84 10.64
CA ARG A 799 95.51 12.51 11.41
C ARG A 799 95.25 12.61 12.92
N GLN A 800 95.78 11.64 13.66
CA GLN A 800 95.78 11.62 15.12
C GLN A 800 96.29 12.93 15.75
N LYS A 801 95.43 13.59 16.56
CA LYS A 801 95.71 14.91 17.17
C LYS A 801 96.83 14.90 18.22
N LYS A 802 96.99 13.81 18.98
CA LYS A 802 98.06 13.62 19.97
C LYS A 802 98.75 12.26 19.74
N PRO A 803 100.07 12.19 19.51
CA PRO A 803 100.79 10.93 19.32
C PRO A 803 100.67 10.01 20.54
N CYS A 804 100.84 8.70 20.33
CA CYS A 804 101.13 7.78 21.42
C CYS A 804 102.63 7.82 21.71
N VAL A 805 102.98 8.16 22.94
CA VAL A 805 104.37 8.45 23.37
C VAL A 805 104.90 7.26 24.17
N PHE A 806 106.09 6.79 23.79
CA PHE A 806 106.79 5.69 24.47
C PHE A 806 108.14 6.21 24.94
N GLN A 807 108.30 6.39 26.25
CA GLN A 807 109.54 6.88 26.85
C GLN A 807 110.49 5.71 27.07
N ILE A 808 111.53 5.61 26.24
CA ILE A 808 112.53 4.56 26.31
C ILE A 808 113.63 4.97 27.29
N VAL A 809 113.78 4.20 28.36
CA VAL A 809 114.69 4.48 29.49
C VAL A 809 115.71 3.34 29.68
N PRO A 810 116.89 3.59 30.29
CA PRO A 810 117.83 2.53 30.63
C PRO A 810 117.23 1.60 31.70
N ALA A 811 117.18 0.29 31.41
CA ALA A 811 116.61 -0.69 32.31
C ALA A 811 117.43 -0.85 33.61
N ALA A 812 116.79 -0.68 34.77
CA ALA A 812 117.41 -0.71 36.10
C ALA A 812 116.90 -1.89 36.96
N ARG A 813 117.42 -2.03 38.19
CA ARG A 813 116.81 -2.90 39.22
C ARG A 813 115.51 -2.29 39.75
N PRO A 814 114.60 -3.09 40.33
CA PRO A 814 113.39 -2.56 40.94
C PRO A 814 113.70 -1.71 42.17
N SER A 815 112.85 -0.72 42.43
CA SER A 815 112.80 -0.04 43.73
C SER A 815 112.15 -0.95 44.78
N PRO A 816 112.51 -0.83 46.07
CA PRO A 816 111.83 -1.58 47.13
C PRO A 816 110.32 -1.28 47.15
N PRO A 817 109.47 -2.27 47.50
CA PRO A 817 108.04 -2.07 47.66
C PRO A 817 107.73 -1.05 48.79
N ARG A 818 106.52 -0.50 48.79
CA ARG A 818 106.09 0.54 49.74
C ARG A 818 104.78 0.17 50.42
N ASN A 819 104.53 0.72 51.60
CA ASN A 819 103.35 0.48 52.42
C ASN A 819 103.00 -1.02 52.57
N CYS A 820 104.03 -1.85 52.78
CA CYS A 820 103.84 -3.26 53.10
C CYS A 820 103.15 -3.38 54.47
N THR A 821 101.98 -4.02 54.47
CA THR A 821 101.14 -4.22 55.65
C THR A 821 100.70 -5.68 55.71
N ALA A 822 100.88 -6.32 56.86
CA ALA A 822 100.50 -7.71 57.07
C ALA A 822 99.20 -7.78 57.88
N LYS A 823 98.27 -8.65 57.49
CA LYS A 823 97.02 -8.91 58.21
C LYS A 823 96.72 -10.40 58.22
N ARG A 824 96.20 -10.89 59.36
CA ARG A 824 95.55 -12.19 59.45
C ARG A 824 94.25 -12.14 58.65
N SER A 825 93.98 -13.16 57.85
CA SER A 825 92.80 -13.26 56.98
C SER A 825 92.36 -14.70 56.89
N ASP A 826 91.17 -15.01 57.39
CA ASP A 826 90.59 -16.35 57.31
C ASP A 826 89.79 -16.49 56.02
N ILE A 827 90.16 -17.47 55.19
CA ILE A 827 89.60 -17.71 53.87
C ILE A 827 89.26 -19.20 53.78
N ASN A 828 88.01 -19.54 53.46
CA ASN A 828 87.54 -20.93 53.33
C ASN A 828 87.83 -21.82 54.57
N MET A 829 87.72 -21.26 55.77
CA MET A 829 88.05 -21.89 57.07
C MET A 829 89.55 -22.15 57.34
N GLU A 830 90.45 -21.77 56.44
CA GLU A 830 91.90 -21.73 56.69
C GLU A 830 92.37 -20.31 57.00
N THR A 831 93.26 -20.18 58.00
CA THR A 831 93.91 -18.90 58.31
C THR A 831 95.10 -18.68 57.39
N PHE A 832 95.20 -17.48 56.80
CA PHE A 832 96.36 -16.99 56.08
C PHE A 832 96.92 -15.72 56.70
N LEU A 833 98.23 -15.50 56.52
CA LEU A 833 98.82 -14.17 56.59
C LEU A 833 98.80 -13.56 55.19
N THR A 834 98.02 -12.50 55.01
CA THR A 834 98.00 -11.70 53.78
C THR A 834 98.90 -10.49 53.96
N VAL A 835 100.00 -10.43 53.21
CA VAL A 835 100.88 -9.27 53.12
C VAL A 835 100.52 -8.45 51.88
N ARG A 836 100.00 -7.24 52.08
CA ARG A 836 99.69 -6.25 51.04
C ARG A 836 100.84 -5.27 50.91
N CYS A 837 101.45 -5.17 49.74
CA CYS A 837 102.41 -4.12 49.40
C CYS A 837 101.94 -3.31 48.18
N ILE A 838 102.49 -2.10 48.02
CA ILE A 838 102.40 -1.30 46.80
C ILE A 838 103.73 -1.44 46.04
N ALA A 839 103.67 -1.69 44.74
CA ALA A 839 104.84 -1.86 43.90
C ALA A 839 105.72 -0.60 43.85
N GLY A 840 107.04 -0.81 43.87
CA GLY A 840 108.02 0.25 43.55
C GLY A 840 108.11 0.49 42.04
N TYR A 841 108.89 1.48 41.63
CA TYR A 841 109.28 1.63 40.22
C TYR A 841 110.05 0.38 39.76
N ASP A 842 109.59 -0.23 38.67
CA ASP A 842 110.00 -1.54 38.17
C ASP A 842 111.39 -1.56 37.50
N GLY A 843 112.02 -0.40 37.33
CA GLY A 843 113.24 -0.26 36.54
C GLY A 843 113.00 -0.32 35.03
N GLY A 844 111.75 -0.18 34.57
CA GLY A 844 111.31 -0.30 33.18
C GLY A 844 111.18 -1.73 32.65
N LEU A 845 111.31 -2.75 33.51
CA LEU A 845 111.16 -4.15 33.15
C LEU A 845 110.21 -4.85 34.12
N SER A 846 109.38 -5.76 33.59
CA SER A 846 108.40 -6.53 34.37
C SER A 846 109.03 -7.12 35.65
N GLN A 847 108.40 -6.79 36.77
CA GLN A 847 108.83 -7.17 38.12
C GLN A 847 107.83 -8.13 38.78
N TYR A 848 108.36 -9.04 39.57
CA TYR A 848 107.61 -9.87 40.51
C TYR A 848 108.12 -9.65 41.93
N PHE A 849 107.38 -10.11 42.93
CA PHE A 849 107.64 -9.85 44.34
C PHE A 849 107.75 -11.17 45.09
N THR A 850 108.62 -11.19 46.10
CA THR A 850 108.94 -12.38 46.91
C THR A 850 108.85 -12.02 48.38
N LEU A 851 108.06 -12.81 49.13
CA LEU A 851 107.99 -12.82 50.59
C LEU A 851 108.87 -13.97 51.11
N GLU A 852 109.85 -13.63 51.94
CA GLU A 852 110.95 -14.52 52.31
C GLU A 852 111.18 -14.45 53.83
N ALA A 853 111.30 -15.60 54.49
CA ALA A 853 111.75 -15.70 55.88
C ALA A 853 113.27 -15.57 55.92
N VAL A 854 113.75 -14.55 56.63
CA VAL A 854 115.17 -14.23 56.76
C VAL A 854 115.66 -14.77 58.11
N GLY A 855 116.51 -15.80 58.02
CA GLY A 855 117.21 -16.49 59.10
C GLY A 855 118.43 -17.20 58.52
N GLU A 856 118.89 -18.30 59.12
CA GLU A 856 120.11 -18.99 58.66
C GLU A 856 120.03 -19.58 57.24
N THR A 857 118.84 -19.88 56.73
CA THR A 857 118.66 -20.61 55.44
C THR A 857 117.84 -19.89 54.35
N GLY A 858 117.23 -18.73 54.65
CA GLY A 858 116.63 -17.83 53.65
C GLY A 858 115.52 -18.45 52.78
N ARG A 859 114.39 -18.85 53.38
CA ARG A 859 113.29 -19.55 52.69
C ARG A 859 112.29 -18.59 52.04
N ILE A 860 112.05 -18.74 50.74
CA ILE A 860 110.91 -18.09 50.06
C ILE A 860 109.61 -18.77 50.52
N LEU A 861 108.63 -17.96 50.96
CA LEU A 861 107.32 -18.43 51.43
C LEU A 861 106.20 -18.17 50.42
N ALA A 862 106.25 -17.03 49.72
CA ALA A 862 105.32 -16.73 48.63
C ALA A 862 106.00 -15.87 47.56
N ASN A 863 105.55 -16.00 46.31
CA ASN A 863 105.88 -15.05 45.26
C ASN A 863 104.62 -14.70 44.45
N ASN A 864 104.59 -13.48 43.89
CA ASN A 864 103.46 -13.01 43.08
C ASN A 864 103.87 -11.82 42.20
N THR A 865 103.18 -11.62 41.08
CA THR A 865 103.27 -10.39 40.27
C THR A 865 102.29 -9.34 40.76
N ALA A 866 102.63 -8.05 40.64
CA ALA A 866 101.67 -6.98 40.89
C ALA A 866 100.55 -7.00 39.84
N ASP A 867 99.32 -6.65 40.23
CA ASP A 867 98.27 -6.43 39.24
C ASP A 867 98.53 -5.13 38.44
N THR A 868 98.25 -5.20 37.15
CA THR A 868 98.61 -4.20 36.13
C THR A 868 97.82 -2.91 36.20
N THR A 869 96.64 -2.91 36.83
CA THR A 869 95.80 -1.70 37.00
C THR A 869 96.15 -0.93 38.27
N ASP A 870 96.39 -1.65 39.37
CA ASP A 870 96.38 -1.07 40.73
C ASP A 870 97.78 -0.95 41.35
N LEU A 871 98.80 -1.60 40.77
CA LEU A 871 100.15 -1.71 41.33
C LEU A 871 100.19 -2.28 42.76
N VAL A 872 99.14 -2.97 43.18
CA VAL A 872 99.05 -3.68 44.45
C VAL A 872 99.59 -5.10 44.29
N VAL A 873 100.32 -5.55 45.29
CA VAL A 873 100.81 -6.93 45.44
C VAL A 873 100.16 -7.53 46.68
N TRP A 874 99.60 -8.73 46.53
CA TRP A 874 99.13 -9.55 47.64
C TRP A 874 99.95 -10.84 47.70
N LEU A 875 100.59 -11.08 48.85
CA LEU A 875 101.43 -12.25 49.12
C LEU A 875 100.83 -12.98 50.31
N ASN A 876 100.25 -14.15 50.06
CA ASN A 876 99.51 -14.94 51.05
C ASN A 876 100.33 -16.17 51.43
N VAL A 877 100.46 -16.44 52.74
CA VAL A 877 101.15 -17.62 53.28
C VAL A 877 100.20 -18.32 54.26
N SER A 878 100.18 -19.66 54.24
CA SER A 878 99.33 -20.43 55.17
C SER A 878 99.81 -20.26 56.61
N TRP A 879 98.89 -20.27 57.58
CA TRP A 879 99.32 -20.14 58.99
C TRP A 879 100.18 -21.32 59.45
N SER A 880 99.95 -22.52 58.91
CA SER A 880 100.77 -23.71 59.11
C SER A 880 102.23 -23.58 58.65
N GLU A 881 102.51 -22.82 57.59
CA GLU A 881 103.89 -22.55 57.17
C GLU A 881 104.59 -21.54 58.09
N LEU A 882 103.83 -20.60 58.67
CA LEU A 882 104.36 -19.62 59.62
C LEU A 882 104.62 -20.24 61.00
N GLU A 883 103.79 -21.20 61.42
CA GLU A 883 104.04 -22.01 62.62
C GLU A 883 105.27 -22.94 62.47
N SER A 884 105.79 -23.13 61.25
CA SER A 884 107.05 -23.85 61.00
C SER A 884 108.31 -22.98 61.11
N LEU A 885 108.19 -21.67 61.34
CA LEU A 885 109.32 -20.73 61.45
C LEU A 885 109.89 -20.70 62.87
N SER A 886 111.20 -20.47 62.96
CA SER A 886 111.90 -20.29 64.22
C SER A 886 111.70 -18.87 64.79
N VAL A 887 111.88 -18.72 66.11
CA VAL A 887 111.69 -17.46 66.85
C VAL A 887 112.64 -16.32 66.37
N ASN A 888 113.69 -16.66 65.62
CA ASN A 888 114.68 -15.71 65.10
C ASN A 888 114.44 -15.29 63.64
N GLU A 889 113.46 -15.87 62.94
CA GLU A 889 113.20 -15.57 61.52
C GLU A 889 112.28 -14.36 61.33
N VAL A 890 112.69 -13.42 60.48
CA VAL A 890 111.94 -12.20 60.18
C VAL A 890 111.44 -12.22 58.74
N LEU A 891 110.16 -11.94 58.55
CA LEU A 891 109.55 -11.84 57.23
C LEU A 891 110.04 -10.59 56.47
N SER A 892 110.44 -10.76 55.22
CA SER A 892 110.84 -9.66 54.33
C SER A 892 110.16 -9.74 52.96
N VAL A 893 109.88 -8.59 52.34
CA VAL A 893 109.37 -8.51 50.97
C VAL A 893 110.36 -7.78 50.08
N SER A 894 110.74 -8.40 48.96
CA SER A 894 111.62 -7.82 47.95
C SER A 894 110.96 -7.85 46.55
N ALA A 895 111.37 -6.92 45.69
CA ALA A 895 110.97 -6.86 44.28
C ALA A 895 112.10 -7.38 43.39
N ARG A 896 111.77 -8.12 42.33
CA ARG A 896 112.73 -8.82 41.47
C ARG A 896 112.39 -8.60 39.99
N ASN A 897 113.39 -8.23 39.18
CA ASN A 897 113.30 -8.22 37.72
C ASN A 897 114.60 -8.83 37.11
N SER A 898 114.71 -8.88 35.79
CA SER A 898 115.89 -9.47 35.11
C SER A 898 117.19 -8.63 35.20
N LYS A 899 117.24 -7.55 35.99
CA LYS A 899 118.46 -6.82 36.39
C LYS A 899 118.86 -7.07 37.85
N GLY A 900 117.99 -7.70 38.66
CA GLY A 900 118.28 -8.08 40.04
C GLY A 900 117.13 -7.87 41.01
N VAL A 901 117.47 -7.93 42.29
CA VAL A 901 116.58 -7.74 43.46
C VAL A 901 116.66 -6.28 43.93
N SER A 902 115.56 -5.76 44.50
CA SER A 902 115.55 -4.55 45.30
C SER A 902 116.17 -4.77 46.69
N GLU A 903 116.34 -3.69 47.46
CA GLU A 903 116.47 -3.83 48.91
C GLU A 903 115.21 -4.50 49.52
N PRO A 904 115.35 -5.32 50.57
CA PRO A 904 114.22 -6.00 51.22
C PRO A 904 113.52 -5.10 52.26
N VAL A 905 112.19 -5.23 52.34
CA VAL A 905 111.35 -4.52 53.31
C VAL A 905 110.91 -5.49 54.41
N LEU A 906 111.40 -5.27 55.63
CA LEU A 906 111.07 -6.11 56.79
C LEU A 906 109.66 -5.85 57.31
N ILE A 907 108.89 -6.90 57.57
CA ILE A 907 107.61 -6.85 58.27
C ILE A 907 107.88 -6.96 59.77
N ARG A 908 107.31 -6.04 60.56
CA ARG A 908 107.37 -6.04 62.03
C ARG A 908 105.95 -5.84 62.58
N ASP A 909 105.74 -6.15 63.85
CA ASP A 909 104.48 -5.99 64.61
C ASP A 909 103.29 -6.90 64.20
N LEU A 910 103.48 -8.22 64.31
CA LEU A 910 102.39 -9.22 64.29
C LEU A 910 101.76 -9.38 65.70
N VAL A 911 100.99 -8.38 66.12
CA VAL A 911 100.43 -8.29 67.49
C VAL A 911 99.25 -9.24 67.70
N TYR A 912 99.34 -10.10 68.73
CA TYR A 912 98.31 -11.05 69.18
C TYR A 912 97.58 -10.55 70.44
N LYS A 913 96.24 -10.46 70.41
CA LYS A 913 95.22 -10.76 71.47
C LYS A 913 93.98 -9.86 71.42
N ASP A 914 92.88 -10.40 71.95
CA ASP A 914 91.53 -9.83 71.97
C ASP A 914 91.30 -8.75 73.04
N ALA A 915 90.36 -7.83 72.76
CA ALA A 915 89.40 -7.30 73.72
C ALA A 915 88.19 -6.66 73.00
N ALA A 916 87.04 -6.58 73.67
CA ALA A 916 85.80 -5.98 73.15
C ALA A 916 85.44 -4.67 73.87
N LYS A 917 84.34 -4.02 73.42
CA LYS A 917 83.76 -2.72 73.86
C LYS A 917 84.46 -1.46 73.30
N HIS A 918 83.83 -0.28 73.28
CA HIS A 918 82.44 0.12 72.94
C HIS A 918 82.36 1.66 73.04
N THR A 919 81.68 2.33 72.10
CA THR A 919 81.09 3.70 72.24
C THR A 919 82.00 4.95 72.27
N GLU A 920 81.34 6.08 71.99
CA GLU A 920 81.73 7.51 72.05
C GLU A 920 82.77 7.98 71.00
N ASP A 921 82.52 9.01 70.18
CA ASP A 921 82.13 10.41 70.45
C ASP A 921 83.25 11.24 71.11
N THR A 922 83.52 12.51 70.77
CA THR A 922 82.62 13.56 70.26
C THR A 922 83.36 14.64 69.45
N THR A 923 82.73 15.19 68.39
CA THR A 923 82.78 16.62 67.93
C THR A 923 84.14 17.29 67.57
N ARG A 924 84.23 18.20 66.60
CA ARG A 924 83.68 19.58 66.63
C ARG A 924 83.61 20.22 65.22
N VAL A 925 82.44 20.78 64.83
CA VAL A 925 82.13 22.25 64.68
C VAL A 925 82.70 22.87 63.37
N SER A 926 81.98 23.59 62.50
CA SER A 926 80.60 24.18 62.44
C SER A 926 80.23 24.42 60.94
N SER A 927 79.09 24.98 60.48
CA SER A 927 77.67 25.16 60.89
C SER A 927 76.93 25.79 59.68
N LYS A 928 75.62 25.59 59.45
CA LYS A 928 74.45 26.48 59.74
C LYS A 928 73.32 26.05 58.74
N PHE A 929 72.02 26.41 58.75
CA PHE A 929 70.96 26.94 59.66
C PHE A 929 69.66 27.02 58.77
N PRO A 930 68.43 27.24 59.29
CA PRO A 930 67.79 26.71 60.51
C PRO A 930 66.27 26.36 60.33
N THR A 931 65.57 26.04 61.44
CA THR A 931 64.09 26.14 61.70
C THR A 931 63.08 25.20 60.99
N THR A 932 61.80 25.08 61.42
CA THR A 932 61.22 24.36 62.61
C THR A 932 59.66 24.33 62.60
N ALA A 933 59.03 23.48 63.46
CA ALA A 933 57.58 23.23 63.71
C ALA A 933 56.88 22.17 62.81
N ALA A 934 55.96 21.24 63.19
CA ALA A 934 55.04 20.99 64.35
C ALA A 934 53.57 21.47 64.14
N ILE A 935 52.48 20.79 64.58
CA ILE A 935 52.30 19.55 65.39
C ILE A 935 50.88 18.88 65.22
N ALA A 936 50.72 17.59 65.56
CA ALA A 936 49.45 16.81 65.72
C ALA A 936 48.48 16.69 64.50
N GLY A 937 47.41 15.87 64.47
CA GLY A 937 47.01 14.74 65.34
C GLY A 937 45.48 14.66 65.60
N VAL A 938 44.79 13.61 65.10
CA VAL A 938 43.33 13.31 65.28
C VAL A 938 42.42 14.34 64.54
N VAL A 939 41.33 13.94 63.84
CA VAL A 939 39.93 13.92 64.34
C VAL A 939 39.00 13.35 63.26
N ALA A 940 38.20 12.33 63.59
CA ALA A 940 37.26 11.67 62.69
C ALA A 940 35.86 12.32 62.63
N VAL A 941 35.78 13.66 62.59
CA VAL A 941 34.51 14.42 62.73
C VAL A 941 34.24 15.41 61.57
N VAL A 942 35.19 15.58 60.64
CA VAL A 942 35.05 16.55 59.51
C VAL A 942 34.04 16.09 58.43
N THR A 943 33.59 14.83 58.49
CA THR A 943 32.61 14.22 57.56
C THR A 943 31.21 14.87 57.54
N ILE A 944 30.89 15.77 58.48
CA ILE A 944 29.54 16.35 58.62
C ILE A 944 29.46 17.83 58.16
N VAL A 945 30.59 18.54 58.03
CA VAL A 945 30.61 20.01 57.78
C VAL A 945 30.68 20.39 56.29
N VAL A 946 31.24 19.53 55.43
CA VAL A 946 31.33 19.81 53.98
C VAL A 946 29.97 19.67 53.27
N ILE A 947 29.12 18.74 53.73
CA ILE A 947 27.78 18.51 53.18
C ILE A 947 26.79 19.63 53.59
N THR A 948 27.05 20.33 54.70
CA THR A 948 26.19 21.39 55.24
C THR A 948 26.55 22.80 54.79
N THR A 949 27.75 23.03 54.25
CA THR A 949 28.23 24.37 53.85
C THR A 949 27.88 24.76 52.41
N VAL A 950 27.78 23.81 51.47
CA VAL A 950 27.32 24.09 50.09
C VAL A 950 25.81 24.40 50.04
N LEU A 951 25.03 23.92 51.02
CA LEU A 951 23.60 24.21 51.14
C LEU A 951 23.27 25.61 51.71
N LEU A 952 24.27 26.38 52.19
CA LEU A 952 24.02 27.65 52.90
C LEU A 952 24.84 28.88 52.44
N LEU A 953 25.32 28.94 51.19
CA LEU A 953 25.58 30.24 50.54
C LEU A 953 25.00 30.40 49.11
N LYS A 954 23.66 30.41 49.09
CA LYS A 954 22.91 31.64 48.75
C LYS A 954 23.10 32.23 47.33
N LYS A 955 22.13 31.86 46.48
CA LYS A 955 21.16 32.80 45.86
C LYS A 955 21.72 34.16 45.38
N ARG A 956 21.77 34.33 44.05
CA ARG A 956 21.26 35.49 43.26
C ARG A 956 21.32 35.10 41.77
N ASN A 957 20.47 35.56 40.85
CA ASN A 957 19.46 36.64 40.91
C ASN A 957 18.11 36.21 40.29
N GLU A 958 17.02 36.75 40.84
CA GLU A 958 15.74 36.98 40.15
C GLU A 958 15.90 38.15 39.14
N ALA A 959 15.06 38.42 38.13
CA ALA A 959 14.05 37.67 37.36
C ALA A 959 13.57 38.57 36.17
N SER A 960 12.86 38.03 35.17
CA SER A 960 11.85 38.82 34.44
C SER A 960 10.76 37.98 33.75
N SER A 961 9.51 38.35 34.07
CA SER A 961 8.23 38.12 33.39
C SER A 961 8.23 37.82 31.88
N SER A 962 7.45 36.82 31.41
CA SER A 962 6.12 37.09 30.81
C SER A 962 5.31 35.87 30.32
N SER A 963 4.00 35.88 30.60
CA SER A 963 2.87 35.35 29.80
C SER A 963 2.61 33.84 29.55
N LYS A 964 1.74 33.27 30.42
CA LYS A 964 0.47 32.53 30.11
C LYS A 964 0.44 31.09 29.50
N ARG A 965 -0.10 30.18 30.34
CA ARG A 965 -1.09 29.08 30.08
C ARG A 965 -0.68 27.82 29.26
N PRO A 966 -0.65 26.63 29.90
CA PRO A 966 -0.52 25.31 29.27
C PRO A 966 -1.82 24.43 29.40
N SER A 967 -1.63 23.11 29.33
CA SER A 967 -2.49 21.97 29.75
C SER A 967 -3.65 21.48 28.84
N GLN A 968 -3.30 20.55 27.95
CA GLN A 968 -3.70 19.12 27.98
C GLN A 968 -5.18 18.68 28.07
N SER A 969 -5.58 17.88 27.07
CA SER A 969 -6.48 16.70 27.21
C SER A 969 -5.77 15.57 28.00
N VAL A 970 -6.43 14.54 28.56
CA VAL A 970 -7.21 13.48 27.90
C VAL A 970 -8.17 12.75 28.88
N VAL A 971 -9.36 12.45 28.36
CA VAL A 971 -10.32 11.34 28.64
C VAL A 971 -10.00 10.31 29.76
N GLN A 972 -11.05 9.96 30.52
CA GLN A 972 -11.25 8.58 31.02
C GLN A 972 -12.60 7.99 30.54
N VAL A 973 -12.67 6.65 30.55
CA VAL A 973 -13.78 5.79 30.13
C VAL A 973 -13.95 4.70 31.19
N ASP A 974 -15.17 4.23 31.45
CA ASP A 974 -15.45 3.13 32.36
C ASP A 974 -15.77 1.80 31.65
N ALA A 975 -15.83 0.72 32.43
CA ALA A 975 -15.30 -0.59 32.03
C ALA A 975 -16.07 -1.40 30.97
N ASN A 976 -17.12 -0.85 30.34
CA ASN A 976 -17.84 -1.50 29.23
C ASN A 976 -18.26 -0.54 28.07
N GLY A 977 -17.75 0.69 28.04
CA GLY A 977 -17.63 1.47 26.79
C GLY A 977 -18.93 1.84 26.05
N ARG A 978 -20.07 2.02 26.74
CA ARG A 978 -21.34 2.50 26.12
C ARG A 978 -21.95 3.66 26.91
N ARG A 979 -22.39 4.71 26.21
CA ARG A 979 -23.01 5.91 26.80
C ARG A 979 -24.48 6.02 26.37
N TYR A 980 -25.39 6.10 27.32
CA TYR A 980 -26.83 6.38 27.14
C TYR A 980 -27.36 7.20 28.32
N LEU A 981 -28.37 8.04 28.09
CA LEU A 981 -29.25 8.57 29.15
C LEU A 981 -30.60 9.01 28.53
N ILE A 982 -31.68 9.00 29.32
CA ILE A 982 -33.08 9.03 28.85
C ILE A 982 -33.95 9.91 29.77
N ALA A 983 -34.86 10.72 29.21
CA ALA A 983 -36.08 11.24 29.87
C ALA A 983 -37.10 11.78 28.83
N TYR A 984 -38.39 11.90 29.22
CA TYR A 984 -39.53 12.41 28.43
C TYR A 984 -40.32 13.47 29.24
N PRO A 985 -41.30 14.20 28.64
CA PRO A 985 -42.71 13.83 28.93
C PRO A 985 -43.82 14.17 27.88
N ALA A 986 -44.95 13.45 28.01
CA ALA A 986 -46.37 13.83 27.79
C ALA A 986 -46.97 14.19 26.40
N GLN A 987 -48.31 14.04 26.30
CA GLN A 987 -49.17 13.96 25.11
C GLN A 987 -50.09 15.19 24.93
N ASP A 988 -50.77 15.34 23.77
CA ASP A 988 -52.25 15.19 23.79
C ASP A 988 -52.92 14.76 22.44
N LYS A 989 -54.10 14.11 22.57
CA LYS A 989 -55.28 13.72 21.70
C LYS A 989 -55.36 14.10 20.18
N LEU A 990 -56.23 13.53 19.31
CA LEU A 990 -57.41 12.62 19.44
C LEU A 990 -57.61 11.70 18.19
N GLU A 991 -58.54 10.73 18.28
CA GLU A 991 -59.09 9.84 17.21
C GLU A 991 -60.22 10.54 16.38
N THR A 992 -60.90 10.01 15.33
CA THR A 992 -61.55 8.69 15.06
C THR A 992 -61.82 8.42 13.54
N LYS A 993 -62.67 7.41 13.20
CA LYS A 993 -63.23 6.97 11.89
C LYS A 993 -64.78 6.72 12.06
N PRO A 994 -65.58 6.20 11.10
CA PRO A 994 -65.64 6.22 9.61
C PRO A 994 -67.09 6.59 9.07
N ASP A 995 -67.51 5.99 7.95
CA ASP A 995 -68.90 5.61 7.53
C ASP A 995 -69.76 6.50 6.59
N ILE A 996 -71.01 6.07 6.33
CA ILE A 996 -71.54 5.85 4.96
C ILE A 996 -73.04 6.20 4.74
N LEU A 997 -73.33 6.81 3.57
CA LEU A 997 -74.62 6.95 2.81
C LEU A 997 -75.82 7.82 3.31
N ASN A 998 -76.14 8.81 2.45
CA ASN A 998 -77.49 9.33 2.07
C ASN A 998 -78.38 10.08 3.10
N PRO A 999 -79.42 10.84 2.68
CA PRO A 999 -79.85 11.24 1.32
C PRO A 999 -79.78 12.78 1.09
N LYS A 1000 -80.72 13.38 0.34
CA LYS A 1000 -80.87 14.83 0.08
C LYS A 1000 -82.15 15.41 0.73
N ALA A 1001 -82.12 16.69 1.09
CA ALA A 1001 -83.28 17.61 1.04
C ALA A 1001 -82.78 19.07 0.85
N ASP A 1002 -83.68 19.99 0.50
CA ASP A 1002 -83.37 21.33 -0.03
C ASP A 1002 -83.38 22.48 1.02
N SER A 1003 -83.30 23.73 0.54
CA SER A 1003 -83.34 25.03 1.25
C SER A 1003 -82.02 25.60 1.82
N GLU A 1004 -81.92 26.94 1.80
CA GLU A 1004 -80.74 27.79 2.01
C GLU A 1004 -81.24 29.16 2.56
N PRO A 1005 -80.40 30.04 3.15
CA PRO A 1005 -79.59 29.93 4.37
C PRO A 1005 -80.10 30.93 5.48
N PRO A 1006 -79.45 31.06 6.66
CA PRO A 1006 -78.35 32.03 6.82
C PRO A 1006 -77.23 31.59 7.81
N ARG A 1007 -76.23 32.46 8.06
CA ARG A 1007 -75.12 32.23 9.00
C ARG A 1007 -75.40 32.79 10.41
N VAL A 1008 -74.90 32.11 11.44
CA VAL A 1008 -74.48 32.69 12.74
C VAL A 1008 -73.14 32.04 13.16
N VAL A 1009 -72.34 32.71 13.98
CA VAL A 1009 -71.01 32.27 14.47
C VAL A 1009 -71.07 32.04 15.99
N LEU A 1010 -70.22 31.16 16.51
CA LEU A 1010 -70.01 30.97 17.96
C LEU A 1010 -68.53 31.04 18.34
N GLU A 1011 -68.27 31.52 19.55
CA GLU A 1011 -66.95 31.91 20.08
C GLU A 1011 -66.66 31.24 21.44
N SER A 1012 -65.43 31.34 21.94
CA SER A 1012 -64.84 30.36 22.87
C SER A 1012 -64.44 30.93 24.25
N SER A 1013 -65.39 31.00 25.19
CA SER A 1013 -65.14 31.24 26.63
C SER A 1013 -65.02 29.94 27.44
N ASP A 1014 -63.79 29.52 27.78
CA ASP A 1014 -63.42 28.40 28.66
C ASP A 1014 -63.81 26.95 28.28
N ASN A 1015 -62.83 26.07 28.46
CA ASN A 1015 -62.60 24.91 27.59
C ASN A 1015 -63.46 23.65 27.87
N LYS A 1016 -64.69 23.82 28.37
CA LYS A 1016 -65.64 22.71 28.63
C LYS A 1016 -67.13 22.99 28.35
N THR A 1017 -67.56 24.22 28.00
CA THR A 1017 -68.98 24.51 27.74
C THR A 1017 -69.21 25.61 26.71
N TYR A 1018 -69.82 25.25 25.57
CA TYR A 1018 -70.58 26.15 24.70
C TYR A 1018 -72.00 25.61 24.49
N SER A 1019 -72.99 26.50 24.46
CA SER A 1019 -74.38 26.12 24.27
C SER A 1019 -75.19 27.23 23.58
N ILE A 1020 -75.73 26.92 22.40
CA ILE A 1020 -76.92 27.58 21.83
C ILE A 1020 -77.86 26.47 21.33
N LYS A 1021 -79.18 26.72 21.35
CA LYS A 1021 -80.25 25.74 21.11
C LYS A 1021 -80.83 25.82 19.68
N GLU A 1022 -81.45 24.73 19.23
CA GLU A 1022 -82.43 24.69 18.13
C GLU A 1022 -83.87 24.60 18.67
N ALA A 1023 -84.89 24.57 17.78
CA ALA A 1023 -86.31 24.53 18.17
C ALA A 1023 -87.24 23.72 17.22
N GLY A 1024 -87.59 22.47 17.62
CA GLY A 1024 -88.86 21.74 17.31
C GLY A 1024 -89.10 21.11 15.91
N GLN A 1025 -89.97 20.09 15.70
CA GLN A 1025 -90.65 19.15 16.63
C GLN A 1025 -91.43 17.98 15.89
N HIS A 1026 -91.61 16.79 16.53
CA HIS A 1026 -92.54 15.61 16.23
C HIS A 1026 -92.36 14.78 14.90
N LYS A 1027 -92.31 13.41 14.81
CA LYS A 1027 -93.13 12.17 15.15
C LYS A 1027 -94.17 11.74 14.04
N SER A 1028 -94.54 10.47 13.73
CA SER A 1028 -94.29 9.11 14.33
C SER A 1028 -94.23 7.86 13.35
N SER A 1029 -94.98 6.71 13.55
CA SER A 1029 -94.48 5.29 13.32
C SER A 1029 -95.44 4.00 13.24
N TYR A 1030 -95.16 2.80 13.88
CA TYR A 1030 -95.77 1.36 14.02
C TYR A 1030 -95.47 0.16 13.06
N GLN A 1031 -96.10 -1.03 13.24
CA GLN A 1031 -95.95 -2.30 12.45
C GLN A 1031 -97.13 -3.35 12.63
N PRO A 1032 -97.10 -4.65 12.18
CA PRO A 1032 -98.25 -5.38 11.57
C PRO A 1032 -98.83 -6.56 12.42
N PRO A 1033 -99.78 -7.38 11.90
CA PRO A 1033 -99.53 -8.86 11.88
C PRO A 1033 -100.24 -9.75 10.79
N SER A 1034 -99.61 -10.91 10.49
CA SER A 1034 -100.12 -12.32 10.41
C SER A 1034 -101.17 -12.91 9.40
N ILE A 1035 -100.97 -14.23 9.14
CA ILE A 1035 -101.88 -15.35 8.75
C ILE A 1035 -101.77 -15.97 7.32
N GLU A 1036 -102.05 -17.28 7.26
CA GLU A 1036 -101.80 -18.35 6.26
C GLU A 1036 -102.71 -18.29 4.99
N GLU A 1037 -102.74 -19.21 3.99
CA GLU A 1037 -102.11 -20.54 3.79
C GLU A 1037 -101.99 -20.90 2.27
N ASP A 1038 -101.54 -22.14 2.00
CA ASP A 1038 -101.85 -23.03 0.85
C ASP A 1038 -101.02 -23.00 -0.45
N MET A 1039 -101.00 -24.15 -1.13
CA MET A 1039 -100.12 -24.50 -2.27
C MET A 1039 -100.84 -24.53 -3.63
N VAL A 1040 -100.19 -24.02 -4.67
CA VAL A 1040 -100.45 -24.44 -6.07
C VAL A 1040 -99.13 -24.72 -6.79
N LYS A 1041 -98.96 -25.95 -7.28
CA LYS A 1041 -97.92 -26.29 -8.27
C LYS A 1041 -98.41 -25.93 -9.67
N ILE A 1042 -97.58 -25.21 -10.44
CA ILE A 1042 -97.73 -25.10 -11.90
C ILE A 1042 -96.39 -25.48 -12.54
N ASP A 1043 -96.47 -26.29 -13.60
CA ASP A 1043 -95.33 -26.78 -14.36
C ASP A 1043 -94.85 -25.74 -15.40
N PHE A 1044 -93.53 -25.72 -15.65
CA PHE A 1044 -92.87 -24.84 -16.62
C PHE A 1044 -92.15 -25.64 -17.74
N SER A 1045 -92.65 -26.85 -18.04
CA SER A 1045 -92.16 -27.73 -19.13
C SER A 1045 -92.27 -27.17 -20.56
N HIS A 1046 -92.71 -25.92 -20.73
CA HIS A 1046 -92.60 -25.13 -21.96
C HIS A 1046 -92.13 -23.69 -21.67
N PHE A 1047 -90.82 -23.43 -21.80
CA PHE A 1047 -90.26 -22.26 -22.53
C PHE A 1047 -88.72 -22.35 -22.59
N TYR A 1048 -88.18 -22.40 -23.81
CA TYR A 1048 -86.75 -22.32 -24.15
C TYR A 1048 -86.56 -21.32 -25.31
#